data_AF-A0A3M0J2E4-F1
#
_entry.id   AF-A0A3M0J2E4-F1
#
_cell.length_a   1.000
_cell.length_b   1.000
_cell.length_c   1.000
_cell.angle_alpha   90.00
_cell.angle_beta   90.00
_cell.angle_gamma   90.00
#
_symmetry.space_group_name_H-M   'P 1'
#
loop_
_entity.id
_entity.type
_entity.pdbx_description
1 polymer ?
#
loop_
_entity_poly.entity_id
_entity_poly.type
_entity_poly.pdbx_seq_one_letter_code
_entity_poly.pdbx_strand_id
1 'polypeptide(L)'
;MVLPGEQARLYRPRPELLPAAHVPSLPHYQRLYQRSVEEPHEFWGDIAKEFYWKRQHTGPFLKYNFDVTKGKIFIEWMKGATTNICYNLLDRNVNEKKLGDKVAFYWGILKEVGGLPGCFVTPGCLIREAVAVPSLRVVKCLMQDALVLAFRMSLGTFLGLNVPLKSCQGGGPGVFETCLSCAGKAGMSEQCLVPGGSGQVQPLALPPISLGCRSLELVHRGAQGEEGNEPGDSMKITYRELLHKVCQFANVLRSQGVKKGDRVSIYLPMILELVIAMLACARIGALHSVVFAGFSADSLCERILDCGCSLLITADAFYRGDKLVSLKQIADEAVRKCKDRGSSLKKCIVVKHLGREEIAVDGTCSKSPPLKRLCQEVQTPWDPAMDTWWHELVHGASTECEPEWCDAEDELFILYTSGSTGKPKGVLHTMGGYMIFAATSFKYVFDYQPEDVYWCTADIGWITGHSYLTYGPLANGATSVLFEGVPTYPDVGRMWSIIDKYKVTKFYTAPTAIRLLMKYGEEPVKKHSRKSLKVLGTVGEPINPEAWLWYYRVVGEERCPIVDTFWQTETVFKQPWPGIMRTLYGKHQQFETIYFKKFPGYYVTGDGCRRDKDGYYWITGRIDDMLNVSGHLLSTAEVESALVEHAAVAEAAVVSHPHPLKGECLYCFVTLREGHEFTKNLTDELKKQVREKIGPIATPDYIQYAPSLPKTRSGKITRRILRKIAKNDQDLGDISTLADPGIIQQLFNSRCETKQ
;
A
#
# COMPACT_ATOMS: atom_id res chain seq x y z
N MET A 1 18.21 -4.12 3.68
CA MET A 1 17.54 -4.18 5.00
C MET A 1 18.42 -4.97 5.97
N VAL A 2 18.42 -4.64 7.26
CA VAL A 2 19.05 -5.43 8.32
C VAL A 2 17.96 -6.29 8.98
N LEU A 3 18.27 -7.50 9.46
CA LEU A 3 17.35 -8.32 10.29
C LEU A 3 17.89 -8.37 11.74
N PRO A 4 17.03 -8.38 12.78
CA PRO A 4 17.48 -8.52 14.17
C PRO A 4 18.05 -9.93 14.42
N GLY A 5 19.14 -10.04 15.17
CA GLY A 5 19.81 -11.30 15.54
C GLY A 5 21.34 -11.17 15.61
N GLU A 6 22.03 -12.19 16.16
CA GLU A 6 23.49 -12.21 16.40
C GLU A 6 24.37 -11.97 15.14
N GLN A 7 23.78 -12.03 13.94
CA GLN A 7 24.39 -11.53 12.71
C GLN A 7 23.35 -10.80 11.86
N ALA A 8 23.11 -9.53 12.19
CA ALA A 8 22.48 -8.54 11.31
C ALA A 8 23.08 -8.59 9.88
N ARG A 9 22.47 -9.37 8.98
CA ARG A 9 22.91 -9.53 7.59
C ARG A 9 22.25 -8.46 6.71
N LEU A 10 23.07 -7.72 5.97
CA LEU A 10 22.61 -6.74 5.01
C LEU A 10 22.32 -7.39 3.66
N TYR A 11 21.11 -7.19 3.16
CA TYR A 11 20.66 -7.66 1.83
C TYR A 11 20.70 -6.53 0.81
N ARG A 12 21.32 -6.79 -0.35
CA ARG A 12 21.50 -5.84 -1.45
C ARG A 12 20.60 -6.15 -2.65
N PRO A 13 20.27 -5.13 -3.46
CA PRO A 13 19.78 -5.35 -4.81
C PRO A 13 20.81 -6.08 -5.67
N ARG A 14 20.34 -6.83 -6.67
CA ARG A 14 21.20 -7.43 -7.69
C ARG A 14 21.85 -6.34 -8.55
N PRO A 15 23.12 -6.49 -8.96
CA PRO A 15 23.80 -5.52 -9.82
C PRO A 15 23.03 -5.19 -11.11
N GLU A 16 22.33 -6.18 -11.68
CA GLU A 16 21.51 -6.04 -12.88
C GLU A 16 20.38 -5.00 -12.75
N LEU A 17 19.88 -4.75 -11.54
CA LEU A 17 18.83 -3.77 -11.29
C LEU A 17 19.37 -2.33 -11.15
N LEU A 18 20.67 -2.15 -10.90
CA LEU A 18 21.23 -0.84 -10.53
C LEU A 18 21.37 0.14 -11.72
N PRO A 19 21.79 -0.27 -12.94
CA PRO A 19 22.02 0.68 -14.04
C PRO A 19 20.76 1.44 -14.48
N ALA A 20 19.59 0.80 -14.40
CA ALA A 20 18.31 1.40 -14.78
C ALA A 20 17.59 2.09 -13.61
N ALA A 21 18.08 1.93 -12.37
CA ALA A 21 17.40 2.45 -11.20
C ALA A 21 17.42 3.98 -11.17
N HIS A 22 16.29 4.60 -10.80
CA HIS A 22 16.20 6.06 -10.61
C HIS A 22 17.18 6.56 -9.54
N VAL A 23 17.51 5.70 -8.57
CA VAL A 23 18.51 5.97 -7.52
C VAL A 23 19.50 4.79 -7.44
N PRO A 24 20.62 4.84 -8.19
CA PRO A 24 21.49 3.68 -8.39
C PRO A 24 22.42 3.38 -7.22
N SER A 25 22.51 4.28 -6.22
CA SER A 25 23.44 4.12 -5.10
C SER A 25 23.00 4.89 -3.85
N LEU A 26 23.52 4.47 -2.69
CA LEU A 26 23.28 5.17 -1.43
C LEU A 26 23.79 6.62 -1.42
N PRO A 27 25.01 6.94 -1.90
CA PRO A 27 25.45 8.34 -1.94
C PRO A 27 24.53 9.21 -2.81
N HIS A 28 23.98 8.65 -3.89
CA HIS A 28 22.98 9.35 -4.70
C HIS A 28 21.71 9.62 -3.87
N TYR A 29 21.18 8.59 -3.20
CA TYR A 29 20.05 8.76 -2.29
C TYR A 29 20.30 9.83 -1.23
N GLN A 30 21.45 9.79 -0.56
CA GLN A 30 21.79 10.71 0.53
C GLN A 30 21.79 12.16 0.05
N ARG A 31 22.27 12.44 -1.18
CA ARG A 31 22.19 13.78 -1.78
C ARG A 31 20.75 14.22 -2.04
N LEU A 32 19.93 13.36 -2.64
CA LEU A 32 18.52 13.66 -2.88
C LEU A 32 17.76 13.90 -1.56
N TYR A 33 18.02 13.05 -0.57
CA TYR A 33 17.45 13.14 0.76
C TYR A 33 17.83 14.45 1.44
N GLN A 34 19.13 14.76 1.50
CA GLN A 34 19.62 15.99 2.11
C GLN A 34 18.98 17.22 1.46
N ARG A 35 18.95 17.27 0.13
CA ARG A 35 18.28 18.35 -0.62
C ARG A 35 16.79 18.45 -0.29
N SER A 36 16.08 17.33 -0.16
CA SER A 36 14.65 17.33 0.18
C SER A 36 14.32 17.89 1.57
N VAL A 37 15.29 17.88 2.49
CA VAL A 37 15.13 18.35 3.88
C VAL A 37 15.68 19.76 4.07
N GLU A 38 16.84 20.06 3.48
CA GLU A 38 17.52 21.36 3.61
C GLU A 38 16.90 22.40 2.65
N GLU A 39 16.46 21.98 1.47
CA GLU A 39 15.91 22.83 0.41
C GLU A 39 14.55 22.31 -0.10
N PRO A 40 13.55 22.11 0.78
CA PRO A 40 12.29 21.45 0.40
C PRO A 40 11.52 22.21 -0.69
N HIS A 41 11.62 23.54 -0.72
CA HIS A 41 11.03 24.37 -1.77
C HIS A 41 11.57 24.01 -3.16
N GLU A 42 12.89 23.92 -3.30
CA GLU A 42 13.52 23.65 -4.60
C GLU A 42 13.33 22.20 -5.01
N PHE A 43 13.56 21.27 -4.09
CA PHE A 43 13.41 19.84 -4.35
C PHE A 43 12.00 19.49 -4.83
N TRP A 44 10.98 19.89 -4.06
CA TRP A 44 9.59 19.62 -4.43
C TRP A 44 9.10 20.52 -5.56
N GLY A 45 9.65 21.73 -5.69
CA GLY A 45 9.39 22.63 -6.81
C GLY A 45 9.86 22.06 -8.15
N ASP A 46 11.01 21.39 -8.17
CA ASP A 46 11.49 20.68 -9.38
C ASP A 46 10.57 19.52 -9.76
N ILE A 47 10.15 18.72 -8.78
CA ILE A 47 9.21 17.63 -9.00
C ILE A 47 7.84 18.18 -9.47
N ALA A 48 7.38 19.29 -8.90
CA ALA A 48 6.10 19.91 -9.28
C ALA A 48 6.05 20.30 -10.76
N LYS A 49 7.20 20.64 -11.37
CA LYS A 49 7.31 20.95 -12.81
C LYS A 49 7.04 19.72 -13.70
N GLU A 50 7.15 18.51 -13.17
CA GLU A 50 6.78 17.29 -13.88
C GLU A 50 5.26 17.16 -14.05
N PHE A 51 4.43 18.02 -13.46
CA PHE A 51 2.97 18.00 -13.51
C PHE A 51 2.39 19.19 -14.26
N TYR A 52 1.20 19.02 -14.81
CA TYR A 52 0.44 20.12 -15.39
C TYR A 52 -0.23 20.95 -14.30
N TRP A 53 0.01 22.26 -14.36
CA TRP A 53 -0.60 23.27 -13.53
C TRP A 53 -1.24 24.32 -14.44
N LYS A 54 -2.56 24.50 -14.32
CA LYS A 54 -3.29 25.52 -15.07
C LYS A 54 -2.84 26.93 -14.68
N ARG A 55 -2.52 27.11 -13.40
CA ARG A 55 -1.88 28.30 -12.85
C ARG A 55 -0.79 27.88 -11.89
N GLN A 56 0.36 28.54 -11.97
CA GLN A 56 1.45 28.36 -11.02
C GLN A 56 1.09 28.99 -9.67
N HIS A 57 1.71 28.51 -8.59
CA HIS A 57 1.59 29.12 -7.26
C HIS A 57 2.01 30.60 -7.30
N THR A 58 1.32 31.43 -6.52
CA THR A 58 1.56 32.89 -6.46
C THR A 58 2.18 33.34 -5.13
N GLY A 59 2.29 32.44 -4.14
CA GLY A 59 2.86 32.69 -2.82
C GLY A 59 4.01 31.74 -2.47
N PRO A 60 4.37 31.59 -1.18
CA PRO A 60 5.36 30.62 -0.75
C PRO A 60 4.99 29.19 -1.15
N PHE A 61 5.96 28.42 -1.64
CA PHE A 61 5.74 27.01 -2.00
C PHE A 61 5.30 26.15 -0.80
N LEU A 62 5.77 26.48 0.40
CA LEU A 62 5.40 25.83 1.66
C LEU A 62 5.19 26.89 2.74
N LYS A 63 4.06 26.83 3.45
CA LYS A 63 3.79 27.58 4.67
C LYS A 63 3.13 26.67 5.70
N TYR A 64 3.62 26.65 6.94
CA TYR A 64 3.06 25.78 7.97
C TYR A 64 3.32 26.28 9.39
N ASN A 65 2.55 25.76 10.35
CA ASN A 65 2.83 25.78 11.78
C ASN A 65 2.58 24.40 12.39
N PHE A 66 3.60 23.82 13.02
CA PHE A 66 3.52 22.55 13.78
C PHE A 66 3.50 22.77 15.31
N ASP A 67 3.57 24.02 15.75
CA ASP A 67 3.70 24.37 17.15
C ASP A 67 2.40 24.98 17.66
N VAL A 68 1.63 24.16 18.40
CA VAL A 68 0.36 24.57 19.01
C VAL A 68 0.53 25.75 19.98
N THR A 69 1.75 26.01 20.47
CA THR A 69 2.03 27.15 21.36
C THR A 69 2.22 28.47 20.60
N LYS A 70 2.41 28.40 19.27
CA LYS A 70 2.64 29.57 18.39
C LYS A 70 1.42 29.93 17.53
N GLY A 71 0.29 29.28 17.76
CA GLY A 71 -0.96 29.51 17.05
C GLY A 71 -1.57 28.23 16.51
N LYS A 72 -2.60 28.39 15.68
CA LYS A 72 -3.32 27.28 15.04
C LYS A 72 -2.38 26.46 14.16
N ILE A 73 -2.55 25.15 14.14
CA ILE A 73 -1.84 24.27 13.21
C ILE A 73 -2.38 24.49 11.80
N PHE A 74 -1.50 24.66 10.84
CA PHE A 74 -1.87 24.72 9.43
C PHE A 74 -0.70 24.24 8.57
N ILE A 75 -1.00 23.76 7.37
CA ILE A 75 -0.04 23.24 6.41
C ILE A 75 -0.57 23.56 5.03
N GLU A 76 0.21 24.27 4.22
CA GLU A 76 -0.18 24.71 2.88
C GLU A 76 1.01 24.52 1.94
N TRP A 77 0.80 23.80 0.85
CA TRP A 77 1.76 23.56 -0.23
C TRP A 77 1.22 24.15 -1.54
N MET A 78 2.03 24.98 -2.19
CA MET A 78 1.71 25.57 -3.51
C MET A 78 0.36 26.31 -3.55
N LYS A 79 -0.03 26.94 -2.44
CA LYS A 79 -1.29 27.68 -2.35
C LYS A 79 -1.43 28.70 -3.48
N GLY A 80 -2.60 28.74 -4.11
CA GLY A 80 -2.87 29.58 -5.28
C GLY A 80 -2.50 28.95 -6.62
N ALA A 81 -1.76 27.84 -6.64
CA ALA A 81 -1.59 27.04 -7.85
C ALA A 81 -2.89 26.30 -8.14
N THR A 82 -3.25 26.17 -9.42
CA THR A 82 -4.44 25.43 -9.82
C THR A 82 -4.11 24.25 -10.72
N THR A 83 -4.73 23.10 -10.43
CA THR A 83 -4.54 21.85 -11.16
C THR A 83 -5.78 20.96 -11.05
N ASN A 84 -5.74 19.82 -11.72
CA ASN A 84 -6.68 18.73 -11.50
C ASN A 84 -5.90 17.41 -11.53
N ILE A 85 -6.04 16.59 -10.48
CA ILE A 85 -5.32 15.33 -10.38
C ILE A 85 -5.80 14.34 -11.46
N CYS A 86 -7.10 14.26 -11.75
CA CYS A 86 -7.62 13.39 -12.81
C CYS A 86 -7.02 13.76 -14.17
N TYR A 87 -6.89 15.06 -14.48
CA TYR A 87 -6.23 15.52 -15.71
C TYR A 87 -4.78 15.02 -15.83
N ASN A 88 -4.00 15.14 -14.75
CA ASN A 88 -2.62 14.67 -14.73
C ASN A 88 -2.48 13.15 -14.87
N LEU A 89 -3.48 12.41 -14.39
CA LEU A 89 -3.50 10.94 -14.39
C LEU A 89 -4.04 10.32 -15.68
N LEU A 90 -4.91 11.04 -16.40
CA LEU A 90 -5.59 10.51 -17.58
C LEU A 90 -5.34 11.39 -18.80
N ASP A 91 -5.93 12.58 -18.87
CA ASP A 91 -5.88 13.45 -20.04
C ASP A 91 -4.44 13.72 -20.51
N ARG A 92 -3.55 14.06 -19.57
CA ARG A 92 -2.13 14.28 -19.85
C ARG A 92 -1.43 13.02 -20.33
N ASN A 93 -1.72 11.87 -19.71
CA ASN A 93 -1.15 10.60 -20.14
C ASN A 93 -1.63 10.21 -21.55
N VAL A 94 -2.91 10.41 -21.86
CA VAL A 94 -3.50 10.12 -23.18
C VAL A 94 -2.99 11.08 -24.24
N ASN A 95 -3.06 12.39 -23.97
CA ASN A 95 -2.88 13.43 -24.98
C ASN A 95 -1.43 13.91 -25.10
N GLU A 96 -0.72 14.09 -23.99
CA GLU A 96 0.67 14.60 -24.01
C GLU A 96 1.67 13.46 -24.05
N LYS A 97 1.55 12.47 -23.15
CA LYS A 97 2.49 11.32 -23.09
C LYS A 97 2.18 10.21 -24.10
N LYS A 98 1.09 10.34 -24.88
CA LYS A 98 0.67 9.39 -25.92
C LYS A 98 0.50 7.94 -25.42
N LEU A 99 0.04 7.79 -24.18
CA LEU A 99 -0.22 6.50 -23.53
C LEU A 99 -1.66 6.00 -23.72
N GLY A 100 -2.44 6.61 -24.61
CA GLY A 100 -3.87 6.32 -24.76
C GLY A 100 -4.19 4.84 -25.01
N ASP A 101 -3.35 4.15 -25.80
CA ASP A 101 -3.50 2.73 -26.13
C ASP A 101 -2.79 1.78 -25.14
N LYS A 102 -2.02 2.34 -24.19
CA LYS A 102 -1.39 1.57 -23.12
C LYS A 102 -2.47 1.09 -22.16
N VAL A 103 -2.33 -0.15 -21.66
CA VAL A 103 -3.20 -0.70 -20.62
C VAL A 103 -2.98 0.08 -19.32
N ALA A 104 -4.05 0.62 -18.75
CA ALA A 104 -4.05 1.22 -17.42
C ALA A 104 -4.25 0.14 -16.35
N PHE A 105 -5.28 -0.69 -16.51
CA PHE A 105 -5.54 -1.83 -15.62
C PHE A 105 -5.78 -3.12 -16.39
N TYR A 106 -5.18 -4.20 -15.90
CA TYR A 106 -5.71 -5.55 -16.05
C TYR A 106 -6.76 -5.77 -14.95
N TRP A 107 -7.98 -6.10 -15.34
CA TRP A 107 -9.09 -6.34 -14.43
C TRP A 107 -10.17 -7.20 -15.08
N GLY A 108 -10.67 -8.21 -14.40
CA GLY A 108 -11.68 -9.10 -14.96
C GLY A 108 -13.14 -8.67 -14.88
N ILE A 109 -13.84 -8.61 -16.03
CA ILE A 109 -15.07 -9.36 -16.39
C ILE A 109 -15.15 -9.49 -17.94
N LEU A 110 -15.48 -10.68 -18.46
CA LEU A 110 -15.53 -11.11 -19.88
C LEU A 110 -16.10 -10.11 -20.91
N LYS A 111 -15.49 -10.11 -22.11
CA LYS A 111 -16.06 -9.63 -23.39
C LYS A 111 -16.24 -10.82 -24.35
N GLU A 112 -17.28 -10.77 -25.18
CA GLU A 112 -17.75 -11.77 -26.15
C GLU A 112 -16.64 -12.52 -26.90
N VAL A 113 -16.71 -13.86 -26.91
CA VAL A 113 -15.96 -14.66 -27.89
C VAL A 113 -16.95 -15.59 -28.59
N GLY A 114 -17.19 -15.28 -29.87
CA GLY A 114 -17.86 -16.16 -30.83
C GLY A 114 -17.13 -17.51 -30.93
N GLY A 115 -17.91 -18.55 -31.21
CA GLY A 115 -17.58 -19.93 -30.87
C GLY A 115 -16.44 -20.63 -31.62
N LEU A 116 -16.17 -21.83 -31.07
CA LEU A 116 -15.60 -23.08 -31.63
C LEU A 116 -14.18 -23.50 -31.19
N PRO A 117 -13.90 -24.83 -31.09
CA PRO A 117 -13.19 -25.41 -29.96
C PRO A 117 -11.87 -26.13 -30.32
N GLY A 118 -11.08 -26.42 -29.28
CA GLY A 118 -10.28 -27.65 -29.15
C GLY A 118 -8.81 -27.56 -29.53
N CYS A 119 -7.92 -27.87 -28.57
CA CYS A 119 -6.92 -28.95 -28.70
C CYS A 119 -6.01 -29.05 -27.46
N PHE A 120 -5.85 -30.30 -26.99
CA PHE A 120 -4.93 -30.79 -25.95
C PHE A 120 -3.46 -30.76 -26.40
N VAL A 121 -2.50 -30.48 -25.50
CA VAL A 121 -1.16 -31.14 -25.47
C VAL A 121 -0.54 -31.11 -24.05
N THR A 122 0.08 -32.22 -23.65
CA THR A 122 0.83 -32.52 -22.41
C THR A 122 2.32 -32.06 -22.43
N PRO A 123 3.01 -31.96 -21.26
CA PRO A 123 4.30 -31.28 -21.10
C PRO A 123 5.54 -32.22 -21.01
N GLY A 124 6.74 -31.68 -21.28
CA GLY A 124 7.99 -32.40 -21.04
C GLY A 124 9.27 -31.58 -21.03
N CYS A 125 9.99 -31.73 -19.91
CA CYS A 125 11.45 -31.74 -19.71
C CYS A 125 12.19 -30.54 -19.06
N LEU A 126 12.86 -30.95 -17.97
CA LEU A 126 13.80 -30.31 -17.05
C LEU A 126 15.16 -30.04 -17.69
N ILE A 127 15.98 -29.18 -17.07
CA ILE A 127 17.38 -29.44 -16.70
C ILE A 127 17.83 -28.44 -15.61
N ARG A 128 18.59 -28.97 -14.64
CA ARG A 128 19.24 -28.31 -13.50
C ARG A 128 20.63 -27.78 -13.89
N GLU A 129 21.15 -26.78 -13.17
CA GLU A 129 22.34 -26.93 -12.30
C GLU A 129 22.73 -25.61 -11.61
N ALA A 130 23.34 -25.76 -10.44
CA ALA A 130 23.70 -24.72 -9.48
C ALA A 130 25.21 -24.51 -9.44
N VAL A 131 25.68 -23.29 -9.18
CA VAL A 131 27.05 -22.99 -8.74
C VAL A 131 27.04 -21.86 -7.71
N ALA A 132 27.93 -21.96 -6.72
CA ALA A 132 27.97 -21.22 -5.47
C ALA A 132 29.22 -20.30 -5.36
N VAL A 133 29.05 -19.11 -4.73
CA VAL A 133 29.97 -18.36 -3.81
C VAL A 133 31.25 -17.73 -4.46
N PRO A 134 31.91 -16.63 -3.96
CA PRO A 134 31.71 -15.78 -2.76
C PRO A 134 31.72 -14.22 -2.95
N SER A 135 31.21 -13.56 -1.90
CA SER A 135 31.65 -12.29 -1.25
C SER A 135 31.84 -10.97 -2.03
N LEU A 136 31.15 -9.89 -1.60
CA LEU A 136 31.72 -8.58 -1.17
C LEU A 136 30.67 -7.43 -1.06
N ARG A 137 30.40 -7.00 0.19
CA ARG A 137 30.03 -5.67 0.84
C ARG A 137 28.68 -4.93 0.66
N VAL A 138 28.53 -3.57 0.49
CA VAL A 138 27.33 -2.65 0.18
C VAL A 138 26.00 -2.93 0.92
N VAL A 139 25.25 -2.02 1.54
CA VAL A 139 24.97 -0.56 1.53
C VAL A 139 23.48 -0.32 1.23
N LYS A 140 22.89 0.55 2.08
CA LYS A 140 21.50 1.00 2.24
C LYS A 140 20.79 1.49 0.97
N CYS A 141 19.46 1.35 0.94
CA CYS A 141 18.49 2.02 0.06
C CYS A 141 17.09 1.75 0.69
N LEU A 142 16.06 2.60 0.68
CA LEU A 142 15.57 3.63 -0.25
C LEU A 142 14.72 4.69 0.47
N MET A 143 14.80 5.95 0.02
CA MET A 143 13.82 7.08 0.01
C MET A 143 12.58 7.12 0.93
N GLN A 144 12.65 6.59 2.14
CA GLN A 144 11.71 6.91 3.22
C GLN A 144 12.33 7.78 4.33
N ASP A 145 13.66 8.02 4.33
CA ASP A 145 14.26 8.86 5.38
C ASP A 145 14.05 10.36 5.17
N ALA A 146 13.44 10.81 4.06
CA ALA A 146 12.88 12.18 3.85
C ALA A 146 12.05 12.69 5.06
N LEU A 147 11.74 11.77 5.95
CA LEU A 147 10.93 11.92 7.12
C LEU A 147 11.71 11.93 8.45
N VAL A 148 12.99 11.55 8.60
CA VAL A 148 13.59 11.49 9.96
C VAL A 148 15.08 11.82 10.05
N LEU A 149 15.43 13.07 10.37
CA LEU A 149 16.35 13.38 11.47
C LEU A 149 16.36 14.87 11.86
N ALA A 150 16.13 15.15 13.14
CA ALA A 150 16.57 16.38 13.78
C ALA A 150 17.17 16.05 15.14
N PHE A 151 18.47 15.81 15.20
CA PHE A 151 19.24 16.01 16.44
C PHE A 151 20.71 16.20 16.12
N ARG A 152 21.09 17.46 15.85
CA ARG A 152 22.40 18.03 16.16
C ARG A 152 22.32 19.54 15.95
N MET A 153 21.96 20.26 17.01
CA MET A 153 22.38 21.64 17.30
C MET A 153 21.72 22.06 18.62
N SER A 154 22.33 21.64 19.73
CA SER A 154 22.16 22.26 21.05
C SER A 154 23.33 21.83 21.93
N LEU A 155 24.52 22.25 21.55
CA LEU A 155 25.66 22.37 22.45
C LEU A 155 26.36 23.63 22.00
N GLY A 156 25.82 24.77 22.44
CA GLY A 156 26.29 26.06 21.97
C GLY A 156 25.46 27.27 22.40
N THR A 157 24.63 27.20 23.46
CA THR A 157 24.23 28.40 24.23
C THR A 157 23.55 27.97 25.53
N PHE A 158 24.33 27.82 26.60
CA PHE A 158 23.96 28.17 27.98
C PHE A 158 25.16 27.83 28.86
N LEU A 159 26.10 28.78 28.89
CA LEU A 159 26.94 29.19 30.02
C LEU A 159 27.92 30.20 29.44
N GLY A 160 27.50 31.46 29.46
CA GLY A 160 28.30 32.57 28.99
C GLY A 160 29.49 32.81 29.90
N LEU A 161 30.68 32.91 29.31
CA LEU A 161 31.82 33.61 29.87
C LEU A 161 32.59 34.28 28.72
N ASN A 162 32.67 35.61 28.80
CA ASN A 162 33.44 36.51 27.95
C ASN A 162 34.93 36.41 28.27
N VAL A 163 35.79 36.10 27.29
CA VAL A 163 37.20 36.57 27.21
C VAL A 163 37.64 36.57 25.71
N PRO A 164 38.32 37.62 25.19
CA PRO A 164 38.55 37.79 23.76
C PRO A 164 39.75 37.03 23.20
N LEU A 165 39.70 36.79 21.89
CA LEU A 165 40.73 36.22 21.00
C LEU A 165 42.15 36.78 21.26
N LYS A 166 43.14 35.89 21.33
CA LYS A 166 44.54 36.17 20.99
C LYS A 166 45.13 35.07 20.11
N SER A 167 45.68 35.52 19.00
CA SER A 167 46.57 34.83 18.07
C SER A 167 47.83 34.29 18.75
N CYS A 168 48.25 33.08 18.39
CA CYS A 168 49.65 32.66 18.45
C CYS A 168 50.03 31.93 17.15
N GLN A 169 51.01 32.52 16.45
CA GLN A 169 51.81 31.91 15.39
C GLN A 169 52.91 31.01 16.02
N GLY A 170 53.42 30.06 15.23
CA GLY A 170 54.71 29.37 15.43
C GLY A 170 54.60 27.95 15.99
N GLY A 171 55.17 26.89 15.41
CA GLY A 171 56.12 26.80 14.29
C GLY A 171 56.48 25.36 13.92
N GLY A 172 57.01 25.20 12.70
CA GLY A 172 58.12 24.30 12.33
C GLY A 172 57.88 22.80 12.08
N PRO A 173 58.59 22.18 11.10
CA PRO A 173 58.22 20.90 10.48
C PRO A 173 59.03 19.69 10.97
N GLY A 174 58.51 18.47 10.75
CA GLY A 174 59.21 17.22 11.08
C GLY A 174 58.91 16.11 10.08
N VAL A 175 59.93 15.78 9.30
CA VAL A 175 60.05 14.68 8.32
C VAL A 175 60.13 13.33 9.04
N PHE A 176 59.45 12.29 8.53
CA PHE A 176 59.90 10.90 8.67
C PHE A 176 59.41 10.05 7.48
N GLU A 177 60.34 9.74 6.58
CA GLU A 177 60.30 8.59 5.66
C GLU A 177 60.82 7.34 6.38
N THR A 178 60.18 6.19 6.13
CA THR A 178 60.81 4.86 5.97
C THR A 178 59.73 3.88 5.49
N CYS A 179 59.68 3.55 4.20
CA CYS A 179 60.31 2.39 3.56
C CYS A 179 59.89 1.02 4.14
N LEU A 180 59.08 0.29 3.36
CA LEU A 180 58.93 -1.17 3.45
C LEU A 180 59.25 -1.76 2.07
N SER A 181 60.43 -2.36 1.97
CA SER A 181 60.86 -3.24 0.90
C SER A 181 60.45 -4.69 1.22
N CYS A 182 59.88 -5.40 0.24
CA CYS A 182 60.42 -6.67 -0.26
C CYS A 182 59.53 -7.22 -1.37
N ALA A 183 60.10 -7.25 -2.57
CA ALA A 183 59.63 -7.97 -3.74
C ALA A 183 60.44 -9.27 -3.90
N GLY A 184 59.79 -10.35 -4.32
CA GLY A 184 60.34 -11.36 -5.24
C GLY A 184 59.37 -11.42 -6.43
N LYS A 185 59.73 -10.96 -7.64
CA LYS A 185 60.54 -11.63 -8.71
C LYS A 185 59.95 -13.00 -9.08
N ALA A 186 59.71 -13.37 -10.34
CA ALA A 186 60.20 -12.90 -11.65
C ALA A 186 59.08 -13.12 -12.71
N GLY A 187 58.93 -12.32 -13.78
CA GLY A 187 59.79 -12.25 -14.99
C GLY A 187 59.20 -13.21 -16.05
N MET A 188 58.95 -12.89 -17.32
CA MET A 188 59.64 -12.07 -18.34
C MET A 188 58.65 -11.77 -19.50
N SER A 189 58.60 -10.55 -20.04
CA SER A 189 59.13 -10.09 -21.38
C SER A 189 58.21 -10.46 -22.57
N GLU A 190 57.97 -9.68 -23.63
CA GLU A 190 58.72 -8.57 -24.26
C GLU A 190 57.88 -7.87 -25.38
N GLN A 191 58.14 -6.56 -25.60
CA GLN A 191 58.14 -5.78 -26.87
C GLN A 191 56.86 -5.64 -27.73
N CYS A 192 56.32 -4.41 -27.88
CA CYS A 192 56.67 -3.32 -28.84
C CYS A 192 56.15 -3.54 -30.28
N LEU A 193 55.25 -2.66 -30.74
CA LEU A 193 55.35 -1.89 -32.00
C LEU A 193 54.03 -1.14 -32.31
N VAL A 194 54.15 0.17 -32.57
CA VAL A 194 53.20 0.98 -33.35
C VAL A 194 53.93 1.33 -34.65
N PRO A 195 53.25 1.32 -35.80
CA PRO A 195 53.16 2.57 -36.57
C PRO A 195 51.76 2.81 -37.18
N GLY A 196 51.45 4.07 -37.42
CA GLY A 196 50.19 4.51 -38.03
C GLY A 196 50.06 4.22 -39.53
N GLY A 197 48.87 4.52 -40.06
CA GLY A 197 48.60 4.46 -41.49
C GLY A 197 47.14 4.76 -41.81
N SER A 198 46.91 5.93 -42.40
CA SER A 198 45.68 6.41 -43.02
C SER A 198 45.17 5.52 -44.17
N GLY A 199 43.85 5.37 -44.30
CA GLY A 199 43.23 4.81 -45.51
C GLY A 199 41.70 4.81 -45.46
N GLN A 200 41.07 5.78 -46.13
CA GLN A 200 39.66 5.74 -46.52
C GLN A 200 39.47 4.76 -47.69
N VAL A 201 38.50 3.83 -47.61
CA VAL A 201 37.76 3.28 -48.76
C VAL A 201 36.34 2.86 -48.28
N GLN A 202 35.28 3.44 -48.86
CA GLN A 202 33.89 2.94 -48.83
C GLN A 202 33.60 2.12 -50.13
N PRO A 203 32.35 1.67 -50.40
CA PRO A 203 31.73 0.42 -50.01
C PRO A 203 31.43 -0.49 -51.23
N LEU A 204 31.16 -1.79 -51.03
CA LEU A 204 30.67 -2.68 -52.11
C LEU A 204 29.32 -3.31 -51.75
N ALA A 205 28.29 -2.79 -52.43
CA ALA A 205 27.02 -3.41 -52.80
C ALA A 205 27.28 -4.49 -53.90
N LEU A 206 26.48 -5.51 -54.25
CA LEU A 206 25.06 -5.92 -54.15
C LEU A 206 25.02 -7.36 -54.81
N PRO A 207 23.97 -8.21 -54.73
CA PRO A 207 22.79 -8.01 -55.58
C PRO A 207 21.43 -8.38 -54.96
N PRO A 208 20.32 -7.96 -55.63
CA PRO A 208 18.98 -7.94 -55.09
C PRO A 208 18.16 -9.17 -55.50
N ILE A 209 17.20 -9.56 -54.66
CA ILE A 209 16.03 -10.31 -55.11
C ILE A 209 14.79 -9.56 -54.62
N SER A 210 14.03 -9.07 -55.59
CA SER A 210 12.75 -8.40 -55.41
C SER A 210 11.58 -9.38 -55.55
N LEU A 211 10.42 -8.87 -55.12
CA LEU A 211 9.03 -9.27 -55.41
C LEU A 211 8.29 -10.08 -54.33
N GLY A 212 7.27 -9.42 -53.78
CA GLY A 212 6.06 -10.12 -53.33
C GLY A 212 5.32 -9.44 -52.19
N CYS A 213 4.61 -8.34 -52.45
CA CYS A 213 3.42 -7.99 -51.66
C CYS A 213 2.45 -9.18 -51.72
N ARG A 214 2.30 -9.92 -50.62
CA ARG A 214 1.06 -10.63 -50.28
C ARG A 214 0.84 -10.57 -48.77
N SER A 215 -0.18 -9.81 -48.42
CA SER A 215 -1.02 -10.00 -47.25
C SER A 215 -1.21 -11.50 -46.99
N LEU A 216 -0.89 -11.96 -45.78
CA LEU A 216 -1.50 -13.17 -45.22
C LEU A 216 -1.33 -13.17 -43.70
N GLU A 217 -2.50 -13.11 -43.08
CA GLU A 217 -2.79 -13.37 -41.68
C GLU A 217 -2.06 -14.62 -41.18
N LEU A 218 -1.35 -14.48 -40.06
CA LEU A 218 -1.05 -15.59 -39.16
C LEU A 218 -1.75 -15.34 -37.82
N VAL A 219 -3.07 -15.53 -37.94
CA VAL A 219 -4.04 -16.06 -36.99
C VAL A 219 -3.55 -16.30 -35.56
N HIS A 220 -4.21 -15.56 -34.66
CA HIS A 220 -4.41 -15.83 -33.24
C HIS A 220 -4.36 -17.31 -32.85
N ARG A 221 -3.47 -17.67 -31.93
CA ARG A 221 -3.61 -18.88 -31.11
C ARG A 221 -3.27 -18.58 -29.64
N GLY A 222 -4.30 -18.64 -28.79
CA GLY A 222 -4.16 -18.91 -27.36
C GLY A 222 -4.15 -17.72 -26.40
N ALA A 223 -5.13 -16.80 -26.47
CA ALA A 223 -5.40 -15.88 -25.36
C ALA A 223 -6.31 -16.60 -24.33
N GLN A 224 -5.72 -17.10 -23.24
CA GLN A 224 -6.45 -17.68 -22.10
C GLN A 224 -6.48 -16.67 -20.94
N GLY A 225 -7.70 -16.45 -20.41
CA GLY A 225 -8.22 -15.19 -19.86
C GLY A 225 -7.73 -14.72 -18.49
N GLU A 226 -7.94 -13.41 -18.25
CA GLU A 226 -7.64 -12.38 -17.22
C GLU A 226 -8.55 -12.49 -15.95
N GLU A 227 -8.52 -11.59 -14.92
CA GLU A 227 -8.97 -11.94 -13.53
C GLU A 227 -9.95 -11.04 -12.75
N GLY A 228 -11.12 -11.60 -12.42
CA GLY A 228 -12.03 -11.20 -11.33
C GLY A 228 -11.93 -12.16 -10.15
N ASN A 229 -13.01 -12.31 -9.37
CA ASN A 229 -13.06 -13.32 -8.30
C ASN A 229 -12.83 -14.75 -8.83
N GLU A 230 -13.41 -15.09 -9.98
CA GLU A 230 -13.21 -16.37 -10.66
C GLU A 230 -12.01 -16.33 -11.63
N PRO A 231 -11.26 -17.43 -11.80
CA PRO A 231 -10.31 -17.55 -12.91
C PRO A 231 -11.02 -17.47 -14.27
N GLY A 232 -10.67 -16.51 -15.12
CA GLY A 232 -11.19 -16.37 -16.48
C GLY A 232 -12.16 -15.21 -16.71
N ASP A 233 -12.68 -14.60 -15.64
CA ASP A 233 -13.36 -13.30 -15.73
C ASP A 233 -12.32 -12.23 -16.03
N SER A 234 -12.37 -11.61 -17.21
CA SER A 234 -11.15 -11.13 -17.87
C SER A 234 -11.38 -9.90 -18.74
N MET A 235 -10.74 -8.77 -18.41
CA MET A 235 -10.72 -7.56 -19.25
C MET A 235 -9.43 -6.74 -19.01
N LYS A 236 -9.14 -5.87 -19.97
CA LYS A 236 -8.17 -4.80 -19.82
C LYS A 236 -8.84 -3.49 -20.17
N ILE A 237 -8.41 -2.42 -19.54
CA ILE A 237 -8.83 -1.08 -19.90
C ILE A 237 -7.61 -0.25 -20.23
N THR A 238 -7.63 0.39 -21.39
CA THR A 238 -6.59 1.34 -21.80
C THR A 238 -6.78 2.69 -21.12
N TYR A 239 -5.74 3.54 -21.10
CA TYR A 239 -5.87 4.89 -20.57
C TYR A 239 -6.96 5.71 -21.28
N ARG A 240 -7.14 5.54 -22.59
CA ARG A 240 -8.20 6.24 -23.35
C ARG A 240 -9.59 5.77 -22.94
N GLU A 241 -9.80 4.45 -22.84
CA GLU A 241 -11.08 3.90 -22.39
C GLU A 241 -11.40 4.29 -20.94
N LEU A 242 -10.40 4.30 -20.07
CA LEU A 242 -10.55 4.77 -18.68
C LEU A 242 -10.92 6.25 -18.63
N LEU A 243 -10.27 7.10 -19.42
CA LEU A 243 -10.61 8.52 -19.55
C LEU A 243 -12.05 8.71 -20.00
N HIS A 244 -12.50 7.98 -21.04
CA HIS A 244 -13.88 8.05 -21.52
C HIS A 244 -14.86 7.68 -20.41
N LYS A 245 -14.66 6.55 -19.73
CA LYS A 245 -15.55 6.12 -18.63
C LYS A 245 -15.58 7.10 -17.47
N VAL A 246 -14.43 7.70 -17.11
CA VAL A 246 -14.34 8.73 -16.07
C VAL A 246 -15.08 10.00 -16.49
N CYS A 247 -14.96 10.43 -17.75
CA CYS A 247 -15.71 11.59 -18.26
C CYS A 247 -17.21 11.33 -18.27
N GLN A 248 -17.65 10.15 -18.72
CA GLN A 248 -19.06 9.77 -18.69
C GLN A 248 -19.61 9.82 -17.27
N PHE A 249 -18.91 9.20 -16.31
CA PHE A 249 -19.40 9.18 -14.94
C PHE A 249 -19.27 10.54 -14.24
N ALA A 250 -18.28 11.37 -14.59
CA ALA A 250 -18.20 12.75 -14.12
C ALA A 250 -19.41 13.59 -14.59
N ASN A 251 -19.83 13.42 -15.85
CA ASN A 251 -21.05 14.04 -16.37
C ASN A 251 -22.31 13.53 -15.66
N VAL A 252 -22.37 12.24 -15.33
CA VAL A 252 -23.44 11.66 -14.50
C VAL A 252 -23.46 12.31 -13.13
N LEU A 253 -22.34 12.43 -12.42
CA LEU A 253 -22.29 13.07 -11.12
C LEU A 253 -22.81 14.51 -11.18
N ARG A 254 -22.41 15.28 -12.21
CA ARG A 254 -22.94 16.63 -12.44
C ARG A 254 -24.46 16.63 -12.69
N SER A 255 -24.97 15.71 -13.50
CA SER A 255 -26.42 15.59 -13.77
C SER A 255 -27.21 15.16 -12.53
N GLN A 256 -26.58 14.42 -11.62
CA GLN A 256 -27.14 14.07 -10.32
C GLN A 256 -27.10 15.23 -9.32
N GLY A 257 -26.46 16.35 -9.66
CA GLY A 257 -26.41 17.59 -8.89
C GLY A 257 -25.15 17.77 -8.05
N VAL A 258 -24.14 16.91 -8.21
CA VAL A 258 -22.86 17.00 -7.48
C VAL A 258 -22.04 18.17 -8.01
N LYS A 259 -21.55 19.01 -7.10
CA LYS A 259 -20.74 20.19 -7.39
C LYS A 259 -19.36 20.07 -6.73
N LYS A 260 -18.44 20.97 -7.10
CA LYS A 260 -17.16 21.14 -6.41
C LYS A 260 -17.39 21.34 -4.91
N GLY A 261 -16.66 20.60 -4.07
CA GLY A 261 -16.80 20.62 -2.61
C GLY A 261 -17.89 19.70 -2.04
N ASP A 262 -18.74 19.10 -2.88
CA ASP A 262 -19.70 18.09 -2.40
C ASP A 262 -18.97 16.79 -2.06
N ARG A 263 -19.50 16.06 -1.06
CA ARG A 263 -18.98 14.76 -0.66
C ARG A 263 -19.80 13.65 -1.29
N VAL A 264 -19.12 12.66 -1.85
CA VAL A 264 -19.68 11.44 -2.43
C VAL A 264 -19.13 10.23 -1.67
N SER A 265 -19.99 9.44 -1.05
CA SER A 265 -19.57 8.21 -0.39
C SER A 265 -19.53 7.07 -1.41
N ILE A 266 -18.43 6.30 -1.44
CA ILE A 266 -18.24 5.19 -2.38
C ILE A 266 -18.07 3.90 -1.59
N TYR A 267 -19.02 2.98 -1.74
CA TYR A 267 -19.07 1.68 -1.06
C TYR A 267 -19.12 0.57 -2.11
N LEU A 268 -18.01 0.37 -2.81
CA LEU A 268 -17.88 -0.58 -3.92
C LEU A 268 -16.81 -1.64 -3.63
N PRO A 269 -16.96 -2.86 -4.17
CA PRO A 269 -15.90 -3.87 -4.15
C PRO A 269 -14.76 -3.47 -5.10
N MET A 270 -13.74 -4.31 -5.21
CA MET A 270 -12.53 -4.06 -6.00
C MET A 270 -12.76 -4.22 -7.51
N ILE A 271 -13.66 -3.39 -8.05
CA ILE A 271 -14.12 -3.36 -9.45
C ILE A 271 -13.70 -2.07 -10.14
N LEU A 272 -13.74 -2.03 -11.48
CA LEU A 272 -13.33 -0.84 -12.25
C LEU A 272 -14.15 0.41 -11.91
N GLU A 273 -15.44 0.25 -11.62
CA GLU A 273 -16.35 1.33 -11.24
C GLU A 273 -15.88 2.07 -9.98
N LEU A 274 -15.16 1.40 -9.06
CA LEU A 274 -14.56 2.05 -7.89
C LEU A 274 -13.47 3.06 -8.30
N VAL A 275 -12.58 2.67 -9.22
CA VAL A 275 -11.54 3.57 -9.77
C VAL A 275 -12.21 4.72 -10.56
N ILE A 276 -13.21 4.39 -11.38
CA ILE A 276 -13.93 5.37 -12.20
C ILE A 276 -14.64 6.40 -11.32
N ALA A 277 -15.38 5.96 -10.30
CA ALA A 277 -16.09 6.83 -9.37
C ALA A 277 -15.14 7.76 -8.61
N MET A 278 -14.01 7.22 -8.13
CA MET A 278 -13.00 7.98 -7.41
C MET A 278 -12.38 9.10 -8.29
N LEU A 279 -12.01 8.76 -9.54
CA LEU A 279 -11.43 9.73 -10.48
C LEU A 279 -12.46 10.72 -11.01
N ALA A 280 -13.72 10.31 -11.20
CA ALA A 280 -14.81 11.19 -11.61
C ALA A 280 -15.10 12.26 -10.55
N CYS A 281 -15.11 11.89 -9.26
CA CYS A 281 -15.23 12.86 -8.17
C CYS A 281 -14.09 13.88 -8.21
N ALA A 282 -12.85 13.40 -8.30
CA ALA A 282 -11.67 14.26 -8.40
C ALA A 282 -11.68 15.15 -9.66
N ARG A 283 -12.22 14.65 -10.78
CA ARG A 283 -12.35 15.41 -12.03
C ARG A 283 -13.26 16.63 -11.88
N ILE A 284 -14.35 16.51 -11.12
CA ILE A 284 -15.32 17.61 -10.93
C ILE A 284 -15.08 18.41 -9.64
N GLY A 285 -13.99 18.13 -8.93
CA GLY A 285 -13.65 18.79 -7.67
C GLY A 285 -14.55 18.39 -6.49
N ALA A 286 -15.25 17.25 -6.59
CA ALA A 286 -15.98 16.66 -5.48
C ALA A 286 -15.04 15.81 -4.62
N LEU A 287 -15.32 15.75 -3.33
CA LEU A 287 -14.60 14.92 -2.37
C LEU A 287 -15.20 13.51 -2.39
N HIS A 288 -14.41 12.52 -2.75
CA HIS A 288 -14.83 11.15 -2.51
C HIS A 288 -14.48 10.71 -1.09
N SER A 289 -15.33 9.85 -0.52
CA SER A 289 -15.13 9.17 0.75
C SER A 289 -15.33 7.69 0.54
N VAL A 290 -14.26 6.98 0.17
CA VAL A 290 -14.32 5.53 -0.05
C VAL A 290 -14.47 4.82 1.29
N VAL A 291 -15.46 3.93 1.36
CA VAL A 291 -15.73 3.05 2.48
C VAL A 291 -15.50 1.62 1.99
N PHE A 292 -14.67 0.88 2.72
CA PHE A 292 -14.36 -0.50 2.40
C PHE A 292 -15.63 -1.38 2.38
N ALA A 293 -15.89 -2.07 1.27
CA ALA A 293 -17.09 -2.90 1.00
C ALA A 293 -17.31 -4.07 1.97
N GLY A 294 -16.43 -4.23 2.95
CA GLY A 294 -16.59 -5.20 4.03
C GLY A 294 -17.15 -4.66 5.34
N PHE A 295 -17.44 -3.37 5.44
CA PHE A 295 -17.99 -2.77 6.66
C PHE A 295 -19.48 -3.06 6.87
N SER A 296 -19.95 -2.90 8.10
CA SER A 296 -21.38 -3.04 8.40
C SER A 296 -22.17 -1.79 8.00
N ALA A 297 -23.49 -1.91 8.03
CA ALA A 297 -24.40 -0.80 7.83
C ALA A 297 -24.18 0.34 8.84
N ASP A 298 -23.83 0.02 10.09
CA ASP A 298 -23.51 1.02 11.12
C ASP A 298 -22.24 1.79 10.79
N SER A 299 -21.17 1.08 10.47
CA SER A 299 -19.89 1.72 10.14
C SER A 299 -20.00 2.57 8.86
N LEU A 300 -20.82 2.15 7.89
CA LEU A 300 -21.13 2.94 6.69
C LEU A 300 -21.96 4.18 7.05
N CYS A 301 -23.03 4.02 7.83
CA CYS A 301 -23.91 5.11 8.28
C CYS A 301 -23.13 6.19 9.04
N GLU A 302 -22.26 5.83 9.97
CA GLU A 302 -21.45 6.79 10.73
C GLU A 302 -20.57 7.65 9.82
N ARG A 303 -20.00 7.08 8.76
CA ARG A 303 -19.13 7.79 7.82
C ARG A 303 -19.93 8.71 6.91
N ILE A 304 -21.08 8.24 6.41
CA ILE A 304 -22.03 9.04 5.62
C ILE A 304 -22.46 10.29 6.42
N LEU A 305 -22.82 10.11 7.69
CA LEU A 305 -23.26 11.19 8.56
C LEU A 305 -22.12 12.16 8.89
N ASP A 306 -20.92 11.66 9.14
CA ASP A 306 -19.78 12.50 9.51
C ASP A 306 -19.26 13.34 8.33
N CYS A 307 -19.22 12.80 7.11
CA CYS A 307 -18.82 13.57 5.92
C CYS A 307 -19.98 14.40 5.34
N GLY A 308 -21.22 14.08 5.73
CA GLY A 308 -22.43 14.73 5.24
C GLY A 308 -22.55 14.61 3.71
N CYS A 309 -22.32 13.41 3.16
CA CYS A 309 -22.43 13.19 1.72
C CYS A 309 -23.88 13.29 1.24
N SER A 310 -24.07 13.72 -0.01
CA SER A 310 -25.39 13.84 -0.65
C SER A 310 -25.72 12.67 -1.56
N LEU A 311 -24.71 11.88 -1.94
CA LEU A 311 -24.81 10.75 -2.86
C LEU A 311 -23.96 9.58 -2.37
N LEU A 312 -24.54 8.38 -2.42
CA LEU A 312 -23.89 7.10 -2.17
C LEU A 312 -23.73 6.35 -3.50
N ILE A 313 -22.59 5.71 -3.71
CA ILE A 313 -22.36 4.79 -4.83
C ILE A 313 -22.11 3.40 -4.23
N THR A 314 -22.86 2.40 -4.64
CA THR A 314 -22.75 1.01 -4.16
C THR A 314 -22.92 0.00 -5.31
N ALA A 315 -22.83 -1.29 -5.03
CA ALA A 315 -23.16 -2.37 -5.96
C ALA A 315 -24.33 -3.21 -5.42
N ASP A 316 -24.95 -4.02 -6.29
CA ASP A 316 -25.97 -5.00 -5.90
C ASP A 316 -25.42 -6.04 -4.89
N ALA A 317 -24.44 -6.83 -5.31
CA ALA A 317 -23.73 -7.82 -4.51
C ALA A 317 -22.37 -8.13 -5.15
N PHE A 318 -21.48 -8.82 -4.44
CA PHE A 318 -20.25 -9.35 -5.02
C PHE A 318 -19.82 -10.64 -4.30
N TYR A 319 -18.93 -11.41 -4.93
CA TYR A 319 -18.31 -12.58 -4.32
C TYR A 319 -16.93 -12.22 -3.78
N ARG A 320 -16.61 -12.74 -2.60
CA ARG A 320 -15.27 -12.70 -2.04
C ARG A 320 -14.82 -14.12 -1.72
N GLY A 321 -14.02 -14.69 -2.60
CA GLY A 321 -13.82 -16.15 -2.61
C GLY A 321 -15.14 -16.83 -2.96
N ASP A 322 -15.60 -17.73 -2.12
CA ASP A 322 -16.88 -18.44 -2.23
C ASP A 322 -18.06 -17.67 -1.59
N LYS A 323 -17.77 -16.66 -0.77
CA LYS A 323 -18.79 -15.96 0.02
C LYS A 323 -19.48 -14.86 -0.78
N LEU A 324 -20.80 -14.98 -0.95
CA LEU A 324 -21.66 -13.91 -1.45
C LEU A 324 -21.84 -12.81 -0.39
N VAL A 325 -21.68 -11.55 -0.81
CA VAL A 325 -21.91 -10.36 0.01
C VAL A 325 -22.97 -9.47 -0.66
N SER A 326 -24.16 -9.40 -0.06
CA SER A 326 -25.28 -8.57 -0.51
C SER A 326 -25.06 -7.09 -0.17
N LEU A 327 -24.22 -6.42 -0.96
CA LEU A 327 -23.75 -5.07 -0.68
C LEU A 327 -24.89 -4.04 -0.63
N LYS A 328 -25.90 -4.17 -1.50
CA LYS A 328 -27.08 -3.29 -1.52
C LYS A 328 -27.94 -3.42 -0.27
N GLN A 329 -28.09 -4.62 0.29
CA GLN A 329 -28.84 -4.81 1.54
C GLN A 329 -28.19 -4.07 2.71
N ILE A 330 -26.86 -4.13 2.80
CA ILE A 330 -26.09 -3.38 3.81
C ILE A 330 -26.22 -1.88 3.59
N ALA A 331 -26.16 -1.44 2.33
CA ALA A 331 -26.33 -0.03 1.97
C ALA A 331 -27.73 0.49 2.37
N ASP A 332 -28.80 -0.25 2.12
CA ASP A 332 -30.17 0.17 2.47
C ASP A 332 -30.39 0.27 3.97
N GLU A 333 -29.84 -0.66 4.74
CA GLU A 333 -29.86 -0.56 6.19
C GLU A 333 -29.11 0.71 6.67
N ALA A 334 -27.97 1.02 6.07
CA ALA A 334 -27.22 2.23 6.38
C ALA A 334 -27.99 3.50 5.99
N VAL A 335 -28.62 3.51 4.81
CA VAL A 335 -29.45 4.63 4.31
C VAL A 335 -30.64 4.85 5.25
N ARG A 336 -31.32 3.80 5.71
CA ARG A 336 -32.41 3.92 6.68
C ARG A 336 -31.92 4.55 7.98
N LYS A 337 -30.82 4.04 8.56
CA LYS A 337 -30.21 4.60 9.77
C LYS A 337 -29.77 6.07 9.57
N CYS A 338 -29.34 6.43 8.36
CA CYS A 338 -29.01 7.81 8.01
C CYS A 338 -30.26 8.70 7.96
N LYS A 339 -31.35 8.23 7.34
CA LYS A 339 -32.65 8.95 7.29
C LYS A 339 -33.20 9.18 8.70
N ASP A 340 -33.16 8.16 9.57
CA ASP A 340 -33.59 8.23 10.97
C ASP A 340 -32.81 9.29 11.78
N ARG A 341 -31.61 9.66 11.32
CA ARG A 341 -30.70 10.62 11.96
C ARG A 341 -30.58 11.95 11.20
N GLY A 342 -31.48 12.24 10.26
CA GLY A 342 -31.56 13.52 9.55
C GLY A 342 -30.46 13.75 8.50
N SER A 343 -29.96 12.69 7.86
CA SER A 343 -28.90 12.78 6.84
C SER A 343 -29.29 13.61 5.62
N SER A 344 -28.28 14.24 4.98
CA SER A 344 -28.41 14.94 3.70
C SER A 344 -28.36 14.01 2.48
N LEU A 345 -28.28 12.68 2.67
CA LEU A 345 -28.19 11.70 1.60
C LEU A 345 -29.49 11.65 0.79
N LYS A 346 -29.42 11.91 -0.52
CA LYS A 346 -30.59 12.01 -1.42
C LYS A 346 -30.67 10.92 -2.46
N LYS A 347 -29.52 10.35 -2.86
CA LYS A 347 -29.43 9.42 -3.98
C LYS A 347 -28.44 8.30 -3.72
N CYS A 348 -28.72 7.15 -4.30
CA CYS A 348 -27.89 5.96 -4.28
C CYS A 348 -27.73 5.46 -5.72
N ILE A 349 -26.50 5.50 -6.25
CA ILE A 349 -26.19 4.92 -7.56
C ILE A 349 -25.73 3.48 -7.33
N VAL A 350 -26.39 2.52 -7.98
CA VAL A 350 -26.13 1.09 -7.79
C VAL A 350 -25.48 0.50 -9.04
N VAL A 351 -24.32 -0.12 -8.90
CA VAL A 351 -23.66 -0.91 -9.94
C VAL A 351 -24.27 -2.30 -9.97
N LYS A 352 -24.75 -2.73 -11.14
CA LYS A 352 -25.25 -4.10 -11.36
C LYS A 352 -24.06 -5.03 -11.62
N HIS A 353 -23.53 -5.64 -10.56
CA HIS A 353 -22.36 -6.52 -10.61
C HIS A 353 -22.76 -8.02 -10.72
N LEU A 354 -23.84 -8.49 -10.06
CA LEU A 354 -24.22 -9.93 -10.01
C LEU A 354 -25.64 -10.33 -10.53
N GLY A 355 -26.45 -9.42 -11.09
CA GLY A 355 -27.91 -9.65 -11.31
C GLY A 355 -28.44 -10.90 -12.07
N ARG A 356 -29.70 -11.29 -11.75
CA ARG A 356 -30.58 -12.34 -12.35
C ARG A 356 -31.06 -12.03 -13.79
N GLU A 357 -31.37 -13.06 -14.58
CA GLU A 357 -32.22 -12.95 -15.79
C GLU A 357 -33.64 -12.47 -15.43
N GLU A 358 -34.16 -11.49 -16.17
CA GLU A 358 -35.60 -11.29 -16.29
C GLU A 358 -36.12 -12.34 -17.29
N ILE A 359 -36.80 -13.38 -16.79
CA ILE A 359 -37.61 -14.24 -17.66
C ILE A 359 -38.82 -13.41 -18.08
N ALA A 360 -38.84 -12.96 -19.34
CA ALA A 360 -40.02 -12.38 -19.95
C ALA A 360 -41.13 -13.44 -20.01
N VAL A 361 -42.19 -13.23 -19.23
CA VAL A 361 -43.52 -13.66 -19.67
C VAL A 361 -43.78 -12.79 -20.90
N ASP A 362 -44.16 -13.38 -22.04
CA ASP A 362 -44.62 -12.66 -23.25
C ASP A 362 -43.56 -12.35 -24.33
N GLY A 363 -42.69 -13.30 -24.69
CA GLY A 363 -42.25 -13.55 -26.08
C GLY A 363 -41.75 -12.41 -26.98
N THR A 364 -41.40 -11.23 -26.47
CA THR A 364 -40.97 -10.08 -27.26
C THR A 364 -39.64 -9.54 -26.71
N CYS A 365 -38.66 -9.42 -27.61
CA CYS A 365 -37.28 -9.05 -27.30
C CYS A 365 -37.18 -7.72 -26.55
N SER A 366 -36.71 -7.75 -25.30
CA SER A 366 -36.17 -6.58 -24.60
C SER A 366 -34.73 -6.34 -25.04
N LYS A 367 -34.42 -5.11 -25.47
CA LYS A 367 -33.08 -4.66 -25.90
C LYS A 367 -32.18 -4.31 -24.69
N SER A 368 -32.03 -5.23 -23.76
CA SER A 368 -31.11 -5.12 -22.62
C SER A 368 -29.99 -6.16 -22.75
N PRO A 369 -28.72 -5.83 -22.45
CA PRO A 369 -27.62 -6.77 -22.62
C PRO A 369 -27.70 -7.96 -21.63
N PRO A 370 -27.24 -9.18 -22.01
CA PRO A 370 -27.33 -10.38 -21.17
C PRO A 370 -26.34 -10.38 -19.97
N LEU A 371 -26.71 -11.07 -18.88
CA LEU A 371 -26.07 -11.04 -17.55
C LEU A 371 -25.06 -12.18 -17.25
N LYS A 372 -24.22 -11.96 -16.22
CA LYS A 372 -22.80 -12.38 -16.14
C LYS A 372 -22.45 -13.47 -15.10
N ARG A 373 -23.37 -13.89 -14.22
CA ARG A 373 -23.30 -15.14 -13.42
C ARG A 373 -24.74 -15.50 -13.07
N LEU A 374 -25.16 -16.74 -13.33
CA LEU A 374 -26.49 -17.23 -12.92
C LEU A 374 -26.50 -17.37 -11.38
N CYS A 375 -26.74 -16.28 -10.66
CA CYS A 375 -27.10 -16.36 -9.26
C CYS A 375 -28.63 -16.25 -9.19
N GLN A 376 -29.28 -17.40 -9.03
CA GLN A 376 -30.73 -17.44 -8.79
C GLN A 376 -31.10 -16.83 -7.42
N GLU A 377 -30.16 -16.35 -6.60
CA GLU A 377 -30.40 -15.96 -5.20
C GLU A 377 -30.23 -14.47 -4.87
N VAL A 378 -29.70 -13.62 -5.77
CA VAL A 378 -29.50 -12.18 -5.43
C VAL A 378 -30.83 -11.42 -5.56
N GLN A 379 -31.51 -11.23 -4.44
CA GLN A 379 -32.57 -10.22 -4.30
C GLN A 379 -31.94 -8.86 -4.02
N THR A 380 -32.07 -7.93 -4.98
CA THR A 380 -31.60 -6.55 -4.84
C THR A 380 -32.77 -5.68 -4.39
N PRO A 381 -32.86 -5.29 -3.10
CA PRO A 381 -33.88 -4.35 -2.65
C PRO A 381 -33.74 -3.01 -3.38
N TRP A 382 -34.88 -2.38 -3.69
CA TRP A 382 -34.94 -1.19 -4.54
C TRP A 382 -35.94 -0.17 -4.00
N ASP A 383 -35.48 1.05 -3.74
CA ASP A 383 -36.26 2.23 -3.41
C ASP A 383 -36.22 3.18 -4.63
N PRO A 384 -37.29 3.28 -5.45
CA PRO A 384 -37.27 4.09 -6.67
C PRO A 384 -37.13 5.60 -6.41
N ALA A 385 -37.32 6.07 -5.17
CA ALA A 385 -37.09 7.47 -4.81
C ALA A 385 -35.60 7.76 -4.51
N MET A 386 -34.80 6.73 -4.21
CA MET A 386 -33.39 6.86 -3.83
C MET A 386 -32.44 6.24 -4.85
N ASP A 387 -32.80 5.10 -5.40
CA ASP A 387 -31.90 4.22 -6.16
C ASP A 387 -31.96 4.48 -7.65
N THR A 388 -30.80 4.43 -8.30
CA THR A 388 -30.70 4.48 -9.76
C THR A 388 -29.57 3.59 -10.24
N TRP A 389 -29.76 2.91 -11.36
CA TRP A 389 -28.73 2.04 -11.90
C TRP A 389 -27.60 2.84 -12.55
N TRP A 390 -26.36 2.46 -12.23
CA TRP A 390 -25.15 3.03 -12.83
C TRP A 390 -25.18 2.93 -14.36
N HIS A 391 -25.53 1.77 -14.90
CA HIS A 391 -25.48 1.51 -16.34
C HIS A 391 -26.52 2.31 -17.11
N GLU A 392 -27.69 2.57 -16.52
CA GLU A 392 -28.72 3.45 -17.11
C GLU A 392 -28.26 4.90 -17.16
N LEU A 393 -27.62 5.39 -16.09
CA LEU A 393 -27.11 6.75 -16.03
C LEU A 393 -25.93 7.00 -16.97
N VAL A 394 -25.03 6.02 -17.07
CA VAL A 394 -23.84 6.13 -17.94
C VAL A 394 -24.21 5.93 -19.42
N HIS A 395 -25.31 5.24 -19.70
CA HIS A 395 -25.80 5.08 -21.08
C HIS A 395 -26.12 6.44 -21.70
N GLY A 396 -25.47 6.75 -22.83
CA GLY A 396 -25.65 8.03 -23.53
C GLY A 396 -24.93 9.22 -22.89
N ALA A 397 -24.24 9.06 -21.76
CA ALA A 397 -23.39 10.12 -21.21
C ALA A 397 -22.20 10.40 -22.13
N SER A 398 -21.84 11.67 -22.30
CA SER A 398 -20.70 12.09 -23.14
C SER A 398 -19.38 11.55 -22.60
N THR A 399 -18.51 11.09 -23.51
CA THR A 399 -17.13 10.70 -23.21
C THR A 399 -16.18 11.88 -23.03
N GLU A 400 -16.68 13.10 -23.18
CA GLU A 400 -15.96 14.34 -22.94
C GLU A 400 -16.52 15.06 -21.71
N CYS A 401 -15.64 15.50 -20.82
CA CYS A 401 -16.01 16.25 -19.62
C CYS A 401 -14.84 17.17 -19.26
N GLU A 402 -14.99 18.49 -19.32
CA GLU A 402 -13.90 19.39 -18.89
C GLU A 402 -13.61 19.24 -17.39
N PRO A 403 -12.33 19.10 -16.98
CA PRO A 403 -11.97 19.00 -15.58
C PRO A 403 -12.22 20.32 -14.84
N GLU A 404 -12.67 20.22 -13.61
CA GLU A 404 -12.74 21.37 -12.70
C GLU A 404 -11.31 21.74 -12.25
N TRP A 405 -10.90 22.97 -12.51
CA TRP A 405 -9.59 23.46 -12.07
C TRP A 405 -9.65 23.85 -10.59
N CYS A 406 -8.95 23.10 -9.75
CA CYS A 406 -8.97 23.27 -8.30
C CYS A 406 -7.66 23.88 -7.80
N ASP A 407 -7.71 24.61 -6.69
CA ASP A 407 -6.51 25.02 -5.96
C ASP A 407 -5.73 23.79 -5.47
N ALA A 408 -4.41 23.91 -5.35
CA ALA A 408 -3.57 22.85 -4.79
C ALA A 408 -4.02 22.40 -3.40
N GLU A 409 -4.61 23.31 -2.63
CA GLU A 409 -5.15 23.05 -1.29
C GLU A 409 -6.67 22.78 -1.26
N ASP A 410 -7.33 22.67 -2.42
CA ASP A 410 -8.71 22.17 -2.45
C ASP A 410 -8.73 20.69 -1.99
N GLU A 411 -9.80 20.37 -1.26
CA GLU A 411 -10.03 19.06 -0.66
C GLU A 411 -10.21 17.99 -1.74
N LEU A 412 -9.46 16.90 -1.65
CA LEU A 412 -9.50 15.81 -2.63
C LEU A 412 -10.36 14.63 -2.14
N PHE A 413 -10.09 14.15 -0.93
CA PHE A 413 -10.81 13.01 -0.36
C PHE A 413 -10.78 13.01 1.16
N ILE A 414 -11.78 12.32 1.74
CA ILE A 414 -11.85 11.99 3.16
C ILE A 414 -11.69 10.48 3.28
N LEU A 415 -10.70 10.03 4.03
CA LEU A 415 -10.54 8.61 4.33
C LEU A 415 -10.69 8.35 5.82
N TYR A 416 -11.68 7.53 6.17
CA TYR A 416 -12.01 7.25 7.55
C TYR A 416 -11.11 6.18 8.16
N THR A 417 -10.36 6.56 9.19
CA THR A 417 -9.50 5.66 9.97
C THR A 417 -10.14 5.30 11.31
N SER A 418 -9.83 4.10 11.83
CA SER A 418 -10.24 3.71 13.19
C SER A 418 -9.30 4.35 14.23
N GLY A 419 -9.85 5.17 15.11
CA GLY A 419 -9.10 5.74 16.23
C GLY A 419 -9.05 4.82 17.45
N SER A 420 -8.07 5.04 18.34
CA SER A 420 -8.01 4.42 19.69
C SER A 420 -9.29 4.65 20.52
N THR A 421 -10.04 5.72 20.20
CA THR A 421 -11.29 6.15 20.86
C THR A 421 -12.56 5.51 20.28
N GLY A 422 -12.48 4.60 19.31
CA GLY A 422 -13.63 3.88 18.75
C GLY A 422 -14.39 4.58 17.61
N LYS A 423 -14.59 5.90 17.66
CA LYS A 423 -15.23 6.65 16.57
C LYS A 423 -14.30 6.86 15.35
N PRO A 424 -14.80 6.74 14.11
CA PRO A 424 -13.99 6.93 12.92
C PRO A 424 -13.53 8.39 12.76
N LYS A 425 -12.31 8.58 12.27
CA LYS A 425 -11.68 9.90 12.05
C LYS A 425 -11.51 10.12 10.55
N GLY A 426 -12.20 11.10 9.99
CA GLY A 426 -12.10 11.44 8.56
C GLY A 426 -10.81 12.20 8.28
N VAL A 427 -9.79 11.50 7.78
CA VAL A 427 -8.49 12.10 7.41
C VAL A 427 -8.64 12.81 6.07
N LEU A 428 -8.29 14.10 6.03
CA LEU A 428 -8.45 14.95 4.84
C LEU A 428 -7.12 15.17 4.12
N HIS A 429 -7.10 14.87 2.82
CA HIS A 429 -5.99 15.19 1.91
C HIS A 429 -6.42 16.17 0.81
N THR A 430 -5.46 16.94 0.30
CA THR A 430 -5.69 17.97 -0.73
C THR A 430 -5.07 17.60 -2.07
N MET A 431 -5.52 18.26 -3.14
CA MET A 431 -5.23 17.93 -4.54
C MET A 431 -3.73 17.89 -4.87
N GLY A 432 -3.04 19.03 -4.73
CA GLY A 432 -1.72 19.27 -5.31
C GLY A 432 -0.61 18.51 -4.59
N GLY A 433 -0.52 18.69 -3.27
CA GLY A 433 0.51 18.04 -2.46
C GLY A 433 0.40 16.51 -2.48
N TYR A 434 -0.82 15.96 -2.44
CA TYR A 434 -1.02 14.51 -2.48
C TYR A 434 -0.66 13.91 -3.84
N MET A 435 -0.99 14.58 -4.95
CA MET A 435 -0.61 14.16 -6.30
C MET A 435 0.91 14.00 -6.43
N ILE A 436 1.66 15.04 -6.07
CA ILE A 436 3.13 15.04 -6.14
C ILE A 436 3.68 13.91 -5.28
N PHE A 437 3.20 13.80 -4.03
CA PHE A 437 3.68 12.78 -3.10
C PHE A 437 3.45 11.37 -3.61
N ALA A 438 2.21 11.01 -3.98
CA ALA A 438 1.87 9.66 -4.40
C ALA A 438 2.62 9.24 -5.67
N ALA A 439 2.77 10.17 -6.63
CA ALA A 439 3.53 9.91 -7.86
C ALA A 439 5.03 9.72 -7.59
N THR A 440 5.61 10.59 -6.76
CA THR A 440 7.04 10.56 -6.42
C THR A 440 7.40 9.32 -5.62
N SER A 441 6.63 9.02 -4.58
CA SER A 441 6.89 7.85 -3.73
C SER A 441 6.77 6.57 -4.54
N PHE A 442 5.74 6.43 -5.38
CA PHE A 442 5.58 5.28 -6.25
C PHE A 442 6.79 5.08 -7.18
N LYS A 443 7.22 6.15 -7.87
CA LYS A 443 8.35 6.13 -8.82
C LYS A 443 9.64 5.65 -8.15
N TYR A 444 10.03 6.26 -7.03
CA TYR A 444 11.31 5.98 -6.40
C TYR A 444 11.31 4.75 -5.48
N VAL A 445 10.23 4.46 -4.76
CA VAL A 445 10.18 3.32 -3.83
C VAL A 445 10.09 2.00 -4.57
N PHE A 446 9.29 1.93 -5.63
CA PHE A 446 9.15 0.72 -6.45
C PHE A 446 10.09 0.69 -7.65
N ASP A 447 10.89 1.73 -7.82
CA ASP A 447 11.78 1.92 -8.97
C ASP A 447 11.03 1.66 -10.29
N TYR A 448 9.90 2.33 -10.46
CA TYR A 448 8.97 2.06 -11.55
C TYR A 448 9.57 2.49 -12.90
N GLN A 449 9.61 1.57 -13.86
CA GLN A 449 9.99 1.82 -15.24
C GLN A 449 8.78 1.69 -16.17
N PRO A 450 8.73 2.41 -17.32
CA PRO A 450 7.56 2.40 -18.21
C PRO A 450 7.10 1.01 -18.69
N GLU A 451 8.01 0.04 -18.80
CA GLU A 451 7.76 -1.35 -19.19
C GLU A 451 7.26 -2.25 -18.04
N ASP A 452 7.28 -1.76 -16.81
CA ASP A 452 6.90 -2.56 -15.65
C ASP A 452 5.38 -2.73 -15.57
N VAL A 453 4.95 -3.95 -15.22
CA VAL A 453 3.61 -4.26 -14.72
C VAL A 453 3.65 -4.29 -13.20
N TYR A 454 2.81 -3.49 -12.57
CA TYR A 454 2.76 -3.31 -11.14
C TYR A 454 1.49 -3.94 -10.55
N TRP A 455 1.60 -4.56 -9.37
CA TRP A 455 0.44 -5.10 -8.68
C TRP A 455 0.47 -4.83 -7.19
N CYS A 456 -0.50 -4.04 -6.73
CA CYS A 456 -0.84 -3.85 -5.33
C CYS A 456 -2.08 -4.68 -4.98
N THR A 457 -1.99 -5.51 -3.95
CA THR A 457 -3.11 -6.37 -3.51
C THR A 457 -4.04 -5.68 -2.52
N ALA A 458 -3.75 -4.43 -2.15
CA ALA A 458 -4.53 -3.70 -1.17
C ALA A 458 -5.84 -3.17 -1.77
N ASP A 459 -6.87 -3.16 -0.93
CA ASP A 459 -8.19 -2.62 -1.29
C ASP A 459 -8.19 -1.07 -1.29
N ILE A 460 -8.91 -0.46 -2.24
CA ILE A 460 -9.03 1.00 -2.39
C ILE A 460 -9.73 1.64 -1.19
N GLY A 461 -10.55 0.93 -0.43
CA GLY A 461 -11.08 1.39 0.87
C GLY A 461 -10.01 1.68 1.93
N TRP A 462 -8.73 1.42 1.64
CA TRP A 462 -7.59 1.79 2.48
C TRP A 462 -6.67 2.78 1.74
N ILE A 463 -5.82 3.48 2.50
CA ILE A 463 -4.92 4.50 1.96
C ILE A 463 -3.94 3.89 0.93
N THR A 464 -3.54 2.63 1.13
CA THR A 464 -2.68 1.89 0.19
C THR A 464 -3.30 1.77 -1.20
N GLY A 465 -4.58 1.44 -1.32
CA GLY A 465 -5.22 1.38 -2.62
C GLY A 465 -5.41 2.77 -3.24
N HIS A 466 -5.69 3.81 -2.45
CA HIS A 466 -5.70 5.19 -2.94
C HIS A 466 -4.35 5.59 -3.55
N SER A 467 -3.27 5.52 -2.77
CA SER A 467 -1.95 6.00 -3.18
C SER A 467 -1.26 5.09 -4.18
N TYR A 468 -1.29 3.78 -3.95
CA TYR A 468 -0.41 2.82 -4.60
C TYR A 468 -1.13 1.80 -5.46
N LEU A 469 -2.45 1.85 -5.62
CA LEU A 469 -3.15 1.16 -6.69
C LEU A 469 -3.65 2.16 -7.74
N THR A 470 -4.18 3.29 -7.29
CA THR A 470 -4.79 4.28 -8.20
C THR A 470 -3.91 5.50 -8.45
N TYR A 471 -3.71 6.41 -7.49
CA TYR A 471 -3.16 7.73 -7.77
C TYR A 471 -1.71 7.73 -8.26
N GLY A 472 -0.80 7.11 -7.51
CA GLY A 472 0.63 7.04 -7.82
C GLY A 472 0.94 6.29 -9.12
N PRO A 473 0.42 5.06 -9.32
CA PRO A 473 0.60 4.31 -10.56
C PRO A 473 0.07 5.06 -11.79
N LEU A 474 -1.16 5.59 -11.74
CA LEU A 474 -1.73 6.33 -12.87
C LEU A 474 -0.94 7.62 -13.17
N ALA A 475 -0.47 8.35 -12.15
CA ALA A 475 0.34 9.56 -12.36
C ALA A 475 1.64 9.26 -13.15
N ASN A 476 2.20 8.06 -12.94
CA ASN A 476 3.40 7.58 -13.63
C ASN A 476 3.11 6.84 -14.95
N GLY A 477 1.84 6.73 -15.36
CA GLY A 477 1.46 6.02 -16.58
C GLY A 477 1.66 4.51 -16.47
N ALA A 478 1.55 3.95 -15.26
CA ALA A 478 1.77 2.54 -14.99
C ALA A 478 0.64 1.64 -15.52
N THR A 479 1.01 0.39 -15.81
CA THR A 479 0.04 -0.69 -16.02
C THR A 479 -0.10 -1.46 -14.71
N SER A 480 -1.31 -1.48 -14.16
CA SER A 480 -1.59 -2.08 -12.86
C SER A 480 -2.50 -3.30 -12.98
N VAL A 481 -2.42 -4.24 -12.03
CA VAL A 481 -3.43 -5.29 -11.86
C VAL A 481 -4.41 -4.88 -10.76
N LEU A 482 -5.70 -4.85 -11.08
CA LEU A 482 -6.80 -4.66 -10.13
C LEU A 482 -7.38 -6.04 -9.80
N PHE A 483 -7.40 -6.40 -8.51
CA PHE A 483 -7.74 -7.75 -8.06
C PHE A 483 -8.92 -7.72 -7.10
N GLU A 484 -10.02 -8.39 -7.47
CA GLU A 484 -11.24 -8.47 -6.65
C GLU A 484 -11.25 -9.63 -5.65
N GLY A 485 -10.56 -10.72 -6.00
CA GLY A 485 -10.61 -11.97 -5.25
C GLY A 485 -9.81 -11.96 -3.94
N VAL A 486 -9.53 -13.16 -3.45
CA VAL A 486 -8.70 -13.39 -2.26
C VAL A 486 -7.45 -14.22 -2.60
N PRO A 487 -6.37 -14.12 -1.80
CA PRO A 487 -5.08 -14.77 -2.12
C PRO A 487 -5.14 -16.30 -2.30
N THR A 488 -6.19 -16.94 -1.79
CA THR A 488 -6.32 -18.40 -1.64
C THR A 488 -7.47 -19.00 -2.46
N TYR A 489 -8.14 -18.21 -3.31
CA TYR A 489 -9.26 -18.68 -4.11
C TYR A 489 -8.94 -18.59 -5.61
N PRO A 490 -9.20 -19.65 -6.41
CA PRO A 490 -9.76 -20.95 -5.99
C PRO A 490 -8.77 -21.84 -5.24
N ASP A 491 -7.48 -21.50 -5.27
CA ASP A 491 -6.42 -22.21 -4.59
C ASP A 491 -5.30 -21.26 -4.13
N VAL A 492 -4.38 -21.79 -3.31
CA VAL A 492 -3.27 -21.02 -2.69
C VAL A 492 -2.22 -20.54 -3.71
N GLY A 493 -2.25 -21.07 -4.94
CA GLY A 493 -1.43 -20.65 -6.07
C GLY A 493 -1.92 -19.37 -6.75
N ARG A 494 -3.10 -18.83 -6.39
CA ARG A 494 -3.77 -17.73 -7.09
C ARG A 494 -2.88 -16.51 -7.34
N MET A 495 -2.17 -16.02 -6.32
CA MET A 495 -1.33 -14.84 -6.52
C MET A 495 -0.18 -15.09 -7.50
N TRP A 496 0.36 -16.30 -7.48
CA TRP A 496 1.51 -16.64 -8.30
C TRP A 496 1.11 -16.88 -9.75
N SER A 497 -0.09 -17.43 -9.99
CA SER A 497 -0.66 -17.55 -11.34
C SER A 497 -0.89 -16.18 -11.97
N ILE A 498 -1.40 -15.20 -11.21
CA ILE A 498 -1.55 -13.80 -11.65
C ILE A 498 -0.20 -13.20 -12.05
N ILE A 499 0.82 -13.38 -11.21
CA ILE A 499 2.18 -12.87 -11.47
C ILE A 499 2.72 -13.44 -12.78
N ASP A 500 2.62 -14.76 -12.98
CA ASP A 500 3.12 -15.43 -14.18
C ASP A 500 2.38 -15.01 -15.45
N LYS A 501 1.08 -14.77 -15.31
CA LYS A 501 0.19 -14.41 -16.41
C LYS A 501 0.42 -13.00 -16.93
N TYR A 502 0.40 -12.00 -16.05
CA TYR A 502 0.60 -10.60 -16.45
C TYR A 502 2.06 -10.17 -16.46
N LYS A 503 2.98 -11.10 -16.17
CA LYS A 503 4.42 -10.81 -16.05
C LYS A 503 4.66 -9.67 -15.07
N VAL A 504 4.00 -9.73 -13.91
CA VAL A 504 4.14 -8.72 -12.85
C VAL A 504 5.62 -8.59 -12.49
N THR A 505 6.09 -7.35 -12.46
CA THR A 505 7.48 -7.00 -12.18
C THR A 505 7.63 -6.40 -10.78
N LYS A 506 6.61 -5.71 -10.29
CA LYS A 506 6.57 -5.08 -8.96
C LYS A 506 5.35 -5.61 -8.22
N PHE A 507 5.56 -6.33 -7.13
CA PHE A 507 4.48 -6.95 -6.36
C PHE A 507 4.44 -6.39 -4.93
N TYR A 508 3.29 -5.88 -4.51
CA TYR A 508 3.12 -5.16 -3.25
C TYR A 508 1.93 -5.71 -2.46
N THR A 509 2.21 -6.25 -1.26
CA THR A 509 1.20 -6.95 -0.45
C THR A 509 1.43 -6.81 1.05
N ALA A 510 0.44 -7.12 1.88
CA ALA A 510 0.57 -7.04 3.34
C ALA A 510 1.34 -8.25 3.92
N PRO A 511 2.11 -8.08 5.01
CA PRO A 511 2.72 -9.20 5.75
C PRO A 511 1.72 -10.27 6.17
N THR A 512 0.47 -9.92 6.46
CA THR A 512 -0.59 -10.89 6.76
C THR A 512 -0.85 -11.84 5.59
N ALA A 513 -0.90 -11.33 4.36
CA ALA A 513 -1.04 -12.19 3.18
C ALA A 513 0.20 -13.08 3.00
N ILE A 514 1.40 -12.54 3.26
CA ILE A 514 2.66 -13.30 3.21
C ILE A 514 2.62 -14.45 4.22
N ARG A 515 2.28 -14.19 5.49
CA ARG A 515 2.18 -15.22 6.54
C ARG A 515 1.09 -16.24 6.24
N LEU A 516 -0.06 -15.81 5.71
CA LEU A 516 -1.13 -16.71 5.27
C LEU A 516 -0.62 -17.70 4.22
N LEU A 517 0.06 -17.22 3.19
CA LEU A 517 0.57 -18.06 2.11
C LEU A 517 1.73 -18.95 2.59
N MET A 518 2.59 -18.44 3.48
CA MET A 518 3.68 -19.19 4.11
C MET A 518 3.20 -20.43 4.87
N LYS A 519 1.99 -20.38 5.48
CA LYS A 519 1.39 -21.51 6.21
C LYS A 519 1.20 -22.75 5.33
N TYR A 520 1.00 -22.59 4.03
CA TYR A 520 0.75 -23.69 3.10
C TYR A 520 2.03 -24.27 2.48
N GLY A 521 3.19 -23.93 3.02
CA GLY A 521 4.49 -24.39 2.54
C GLY A 521 4.93 -23.70 1.24
N GLU A 522 5.98 -24.25 0.63
CA GLU A 522 6.63 -23.63 -0.53
C GLU A 522 6.09 -24.16 -1.87
N GLU A 523 5.48 -25.34 -1.89
CA GLU A 523 5.01 -26.01 -3.11
C GLU A 523 4.01 -25.16 -3.93
N PRO A 524 2.97 -24.52 -3.34
CA PRO A 524 2.06 -23.66 -4.10
C PRO A 524 2.77 -22.49 -4.78
N VAL A 525 3.90 -22.03 -4.21
CA VAL A 525 4.70 -20.94 -4.75
C VAL A 525 5.63 -21.46 -5.84
N LYS A 526 6.36 -22.54 -5.56
CA LYS A 526 7.40 -23.14 -6.43
C LYS A 526 6.86 -23.74 -7.73
N LYS A 527 5.57 -24.10 -7.78
CA LYS A 527 4.89 -24.49 -9.02
C LYS A 527 4.79 -23.39 -10.06
N HIS A 528 4.96 -22.13 -9.65
CA HIS A 528 4.89 -20.94 -10.50
C HIS A 528 6.27 -20.33 -10.72
N SER A 529 6.48 -19.74 -11.90
CA SER A 529 7.78 -19.27 -12.35
C SER A 529 8.25 -18.00 -11.64
N ARG A 530 7.39 -16.97 -11.55
CA ARG A 530 7.64 -15.66 -10.93
C ARG A 530 8.92 -14.96 -11.40
N LYS A 531 9.46 -15.35 -12.57
CA LYS A 531 10.72 -14.83 -13.12
C LYS A 531 10.65 -13.36 -13.50
N SER A 532 9.46 -12.84 -13.79
CA SER A 532 9.24 -11.43 -14.11
C SER A 532 9.45 -10.49 -12.93
N LEU A 533 9.33 -10.98 -11.68
CA LEU A 533 9.47 -10.14 -10.49
C LEU A 533 10.87 -9.54 -10.40
N LYS A 534 10.89 -8.22 -10.18
CA LYS A 534 12.07 -7.37 -9.97
C LYS A 534 12.08 -6.73 -8.59
N VAL A 535 10.93 -6.37 -8.01
CA VAL A 535 10.82 -5.75 -6.67
C VAL A 535 9.62 -6.33 -5.94
N LEU A 536 9.82 -6.66 -4.66
CA LEU A 536 8.77 -7.06 -3.73
C LEU A 536 8.55 -5.93 -2.73
N GLY A 537 7.31 -5.66 -2.36
CA GLY A 537 6.98 -4.64 -1.37
C GLY A 537 6.09 -5.20 -0.28
N THR A 538 6.22 -4.63 0.91
CA THR A 538 5.35 -4.96 2.03
C THR A 538 4.88 -3.74 2.81
N VAL A 539 3.67 -3.81 3.40
CA VAL A 539 2.96 -2.65 3.96
C VAL A 539 1.93 -3.00 5.02
N GLY A 540 1.73 -2.05 5.93
CA GLY A 540 0.55 -1.96 6.80
C GLY A 540 0.77 -2.50 8.21
N GLU A 541 1.84 -3.26 8.41
CA GLU A 541 2.28 -3.78 9.70
C GLU A 541 3.76 -4.18 9.63
N PRO A 542 4.45 -4.34 10.77
CA PRO A 542 5.80 -4.89 10.80
C PRO A 542 5.85 -6.29 10.19
N ILE A 543 6.81 -6.54 9.30
CA ILE A 543 7.13 -7.88 8.81
C ILE A 543 8.17 -8.53 9.72
N ASN A 544 7.85 -9.70 10.27
CA ASN A 544 8.79 -10.45 11.10
C ASN A 544 9.93 -11.04 10.25
N PRO A 545 11.15 -11.21 10.80
CA PRO A 545 12.31 -11.68 10.04
C PRO A 545 12.10 -13.00 9.29
N GLU A 546 11.38 -13.95 9.88
CA GLU A 546 11.07 -15.24 9.25
C GLU A 546 10.20 -15.05 7.99
N ALA A 547 9.10 -14.31 8.08
CA ALA A 547 8.24 -14.03 6.94
C ALA A 547 8.99 -13.23 5.86
N TRP A 548 9.85 -12.30 6.27
CA TRP A 548 10.71 -11.56 5.34
C TRP A 548 11.67 -12.48 4.59
N LEU A 549 12.34 -13.41 5.31
CA LEU A 549 13.27 -14.38 4.72
C LEU A 549 12.56 -15.34 3.77
N TRP A 550 11.37 -15.82 4.15
CA TRP A 550 10.54 -16.64 3.27
C TRP A 550 10.15 -15.87 2.00
N TYR A 551 9.72 -14.61 2.13
CA TYR A 551 9.36 -13.78 0.99
C TYR A 551 10.55 -13.50 0.07
N TYR A 552 11.75 -13.29 0.63
CA TYR A 552 12.97 -13.08 -0.13
C TYR A 552 13.43 -14.35 -0.86
N ARG A 553 13.50 -15.48 -0.16
CA ARG A 553 14.07 -16.73 -0.67
C ARG A 553 13.11 -17.52 -1.53
N VAL A 554 11.85 -17.64 -1.11
CA VAL A 554 10.86 -18.50 -1.76
C VAL A 554 10.14 -17.73 -2.85
N VAL A 555 9.59 -16.54 -2.54
CA VAL A 555 8.84 -15.76 -3.52
C VAL A 555 9.77 -15.03 -4.50
N GLY A 556 10.76 -14.33 -3.96
CA GLY A 556 11.70 -13.52 -4.73
C GLY A 556 12.91 -14.28 -5.30
N GLU A 557 13.10 -15.56 -4.95
CA GLU A 557 14.24 -16.41 -5.35
C GLU A 557 15.62 -15.76 -5.11
N GLU A 558 15.72 -14.95 -4.04
CA GLU A 558 16.91 -14.14 -3.75
C GLU A 558 17.31 -13.19 -4.90
N ARG A 559 16.35 -12.83 -5.76
CA ARG A 559 16.51 -11.90 -6.88
C ARG A 559 15.93 -10.54 -6.60
N CYS A 560 14.80 -10.51 -5.90
CA CYS A 560 14.03 -9.30 -5.68
C CYS A 560 14.45 -8.64 -4.36
N PRO A 561 14.86 -7.37 -4.35
CA PRO A 561 14.88 -6.58 -3.13
C PRO A 561 13.45 -6.47 -2.57
N ILE A 562 13.34 -6.49 -1.25
CA ILE A 562 12.09 -6.23 -0.54
C ILE A 562 12.11 -4.80 -0.01
N VAL A 563 11.12 -4.01 -0.39
CA VAL A 563 10.85 -2.69 0.19
C VAL A 563 9.79 -2.82 1.28
N ASP A 564 10.23 -2.77 2.54
CA ASP A 564 9.32 -2.69 3.68
C ASP A 564 8.90 -1.23 3.87
N THR A 565 7.69 -0.92 3.43
CA THR A 565 7.20 0.45 3.35
C THR A 565 6.47 0.83 4.62
N PHE A 566 7.17 1.61 5.43
CA PHE A 566 6.59 2.24 6.58
C PHE A 566 6.00 3.61 6.20
N TRP A 567 4.69 3.80 6.38
CA TRP A 567 4.03 5.07 6.07
C TRP A 567 2.72 5.21 6.84
N GLN A 568 2.52 6.43 7.34
CA GLN A 568 1.76 6.69 8.56
C GLN A 568 2.31 5.83 9.73
N THR A 569 2.50 6.48 10.89
CA THR A 569 2.54 5.81 12.20
C THR A 569 3.87 5.19 12.78
N GLU A 570 4.96 5.95 13.18
CA GLU A 570 5.99 5.74 14.30
C GLU A 570 7.27 6.61 14.40
N THR A 571 7.17 7.91 14.15
CA THR A 571 8.31 8.86 14.16
C THR A 571 7.79 10.25 14.54
N VAL A 572 8.68 11.17 14.90
CA VAL A 572 8.35 12.60 15.01
C VAL A 572 8.91 13.33 13.80
N PHE A 573 8.05 14.07 13.10
CA PHE A 573 8.46 14.82 11.92
C PHE A 573 8.54 16.31 12.24
N LYS A 574 9.74 16.88 12.06
CA LYS A 574 10.01 18.29 12.35
C LYS A 574 9.45 19.23 11.28
N GLN A 575 9.26 18.72 10.06
CA GLN A 575 8.77 19.49 8.92
C GLN A 575 7.69 18.69 8.17
N PRO A 576 6.72 19.37 7.53
CA PRO A 576 5.74 18.71 6.68
C PRO A 576 6.37 18.20 5.39
N TRP A 577 5.65 17.30 4.72
CA TRP A 577 5.90 16.86 3.35
C TRP A 577 4.61 17.05 2.53
N PRO A 578 4.64 17.07 1.18
CA PRO A 578 3.48 17.43 0.37
C PRO A 578 2.23 16.59 0.64
N GLY A 579 2.41 15.28 0.86
CA GLY A 579 1.34 14.31 1.08
C GLY A 579 0.78 14.23 2.50
N ILE A 580 1.23 15.07 3.45
CA ILE A 580 0.70 15.07 4.81
C ILE A 580 -0.79 15.42 4.82
N MET A 581 -1.59 14.81 5.69
CA MET A 581 -2.99 15.21 5.85
C MET A 581 -3.08 16.67 6.34
N ARG A 582 -4.12 17.39 5.92
CA ARG A 582 -4.30 18.81 6.30
C ARG A 582 -5.07 18.97 7.60
N THR A 583 -6.01 18.05 7.87
CA THR A 583 -6.79 18.05 9.11
C THR A 583 -7.58 16.75 9.27
N LEU A 584 -8.35 16.67 10.36
CA LEU A 584 -9.48 15.77 10.48
C LEU A 584 -10.75 16.53 10.10
N TYR A 585 -11.52 15.99 9.15
CA TYR A 585 -12.70 16.63 8.59
C TYR A 585 -13.68 17.07 9.70
N GLY A 586 -14.06 18.35 9.70
CA GLY A 586 -14.90 18.96 10.74
C GLY A 586 -14.32 18.99 12.16
N LYS A 587 -13.09 18.50 12.39
CA LYS A 587 -12.52 18.22 13.73
C LYS A 587 -11.07 18.69 13.86
N HIS A 588 -10.79 19.91 13.44
CA HIS A 588 -9.43 20.45 13.45
C HIS A 588 -8.78 20.48 14.84
N GLN A 589 -9.52 20.82 15.90
CA GLN A 589 -8.99 20.80 17.27
C GLN A 589 -8.56 19.39 17.71
N GLN A 590 -9.27 18.37 17.25
CA GLN A 590 -8.91 16.98 17.50
C GLN A 590 -7.62 16.61 16.77
N PHE A 591 -7.44 17.10 15.53
CA PHE A 591 -6.19 16.96 14.77
C PHE A 591 -5.00 17.58 15.52
N GLU A 592 -5.12 18.81 16.02
CA GLU A 592 -4.06 19.45 16.83
C GLU A 592 -3.72 18.64 18.08
N THR A 593 -4.75 18.19 18.79
CA THR A 593 -4.61 17.46 20.05
C THR A 593 -3.92 16.12 19.85
N ILE A 594 -4.29 15.38 18.80
CA ILE A 594 -3.74 14.04 18.54
C ILE A 594 -2.30 14.14 18.01
N TYR A 595 -2.05 15.02 17.05
CA TYR A 595 -0.83 14.95 16.24
C TYR A 595 0.24 15.98 16.60
N PHE A 596 -0.07 17.05 17.36
CA PHE A 596 0.88 18.15 17.58
C PHE A 596 1.05 18.55 19.05
N LYS A 597 0.07 18.20 19.91
CA LYS A 597 0.10 18.61 21.32
C LYS A 597 1.17 17.90 22.15
N LYS A 598 1.46 16.62 21.85
CA LYS A 598 2.41 15.81 22.63
C LYS A 598 3.84 16.36 22.53
N PHE A 599 4.26 16.79 21.35
CA PHE A 599 5.57 17.37 21.07
C PHE A 599 5.42 18.62 20.20
N PRO A 600 5.20 19.81 20.79
CA PRO A 600 5.02 21.04 20.02
C PRO A 600 6.19 21.30 19.07
N GLY A 601 5.88 21.66 17.82
CA GLY A 601 6.86 21.83 16.74
C GLY A 601 7.14 20.56 15.95
N TYR A 602 6.50 19.44 16.30
CA TYR A 602 6.61 18.17 15.59
C TYR A 602 5.23 17.59 15.28
N TYR A 603 5.13 16.90 14.14
CA TYR A 603 4.04 15.99 13.88
C TYR A 603 4.34 14.64 14.51
N VAL A 604 3.42 14.17 15.35
CA VAL A 604 3.50 12.92 16.12
C VAL A 604 2.63 11.90 15.45
N THR A 605 3.24 10.84 14.94
CA THR A 605 2.51 9.83 14.20
C THR A 605 1.66 8.94 15.14
N GLY A 606 2.15 8.65 16.37
CA GLY A 606 1.41 7.92 17.43
C GLY A 606 2.05 6.63 17.96
N ASP A 607 3.37 6.52 17.88
CA ASP A 607 3.92 5.27 17.40
C ASP A 607 5.47 5.13 17.63
N GLY A 608 6.00 3.93 17.95
CA GLY A 608 7.38 3.69 18.44
C GLY A 608 8.43 3.18 17.43
N CYS A 609 9.65 3.74 17.46
CA CYS A 609 10.76 3.26 16.66
C CYS A 609 12.11 3.26 17.39
N ARG A 610 13.04 2.41 16.92
CA ARG A 610 14.45 2.40 17.31
C ARG A 610 15.32 2.71 16.10
N ARG A 611 16.33 3.57 16.27
CA ARG A 611 17.36 3.79 15.24
C ARG A 611 18.63 3.01 15.62
N ASP A 612 19.15 2.20 14.70
CA ASP A 612 20.39 1.45 14.96
C ASP A 612 21.66 2.25 14.66
N LYS A 613 22.82 1.65 14.93
CA LYS A 613 24.15 2.26 14.72
C LYS A 613 24.45 2.61 13.27
N ASP A 614 23.86 1.87 12.33
CA ASP A 614 24.01 2.12 10.90
C ASP A 614 23.02 3.18 10.42
N GLY A 615 22.07 3.58 11.28
CA GLY A 615 21.08 4.62 11.09
C GLY A 615 19.80 4.11 10.42
N TYR A 616 19.50 2.81 10.44
CA TYR A 616 18.20 2.28 10.00
C TYR A 616 17.15 2.46 11.10
N TYR A 617 15.91 2.65 10.68
CA TYR A 617 14.76 2.68 11.58
C TYR A 617 14.10 1.32 11.67
N TRP A 618 13.78 0.94 12.91
CA TRP A 618 13.07 -0.27 13.27
C TRP A 618 11.77 0.13 13.93
N ILE A 619 10.67 -0.19 13.25
CA ILE A 619 9.33 0.10 13.73
C ILE A 619 8.94 -0.96 14.75
N THR A 620 8.73 -0.56 16.00
CA THR A 620 8.48 -1.47 17.13
C THR A 620 6.99 -1.64 17.45
N GLY A 621 6.11 -1.02 16.66
CA GLY A 621 4.66 -1.01 16.85
C GLY A 621 4.15 0.12 17.77
N ARG A 622 2.81 0.20 17.88
CA ARG A 622 2.05 1.31 18.50
C ARG A 622 2.53 1.64 19.90
N ILE A 623 2.75 2.93 20.20
CA ILE A 623 2.99 3.39 21.58
C ILE A 623 1.80 3.09 22.49
N ASP A 624 0.58 3.18 21.95
CA ASP A 624 -0.65 2.82 22.67
C ASP A 624 -0.69 1.31 23.04
N ASP A 625 0.17 0.49 22.41
CA ASP A 625 0.34 -0.94 22.68
C ASP A 625 1.65 -1.25 23.43
N MET A 626 2.41 -0.25 23.90
CA MET A 626 3.54 -0.44 24.82
C MET A 626 3.04 -0.65 26.25
N LEU A 627 3.76 -1.49 26.97
CA LEU A 627 3.37 -2.00 28.28
C LEU A 627 4.36 -1.54 29.34
N ASN A 628 3.90 -1.18 30.53
CA ASN A 628 4.78 -0.93 31.66
C ASN A 628 4.72 -2.09 32.65
N VAL A 629 5.74 -2.95 32.60
CA VAL A 629 5.88 -4.09 33.51
C VAL A 629 6.95 -3.75 34.54
N SER A 630 6.54 -3.48 35.78
CA SER A 630 7.42 -3.13 36.90
C SER A 630 8.40 -1.98 36.57
N GLY A 631 7.90 -0.91 35.96
CA GLY A 631 8.70 0.27 35.58
C GLY A 631 9.42 0.15 34.24
N HIS A 632 9.39 -1.01 33.58
CA HIS A 632 10.05 -1.25 32.30
C HIS A 632 9.04 -1.13 31.16
N LEU A 633 9.33 -0.25 30.20
CA LEU A 633 8.57 -0.15 28.96
C LEU A 633 8.96 -1.31 28.03
N LEU A 634 7.98 -2.15 27.70
CA LEU A 634 8.12 -3.32 26.84
C LEU A 634 7.26 -3.18 25.60
N SER A 635 7.84 -3.46 24.44
CA SER A 635 7.09 -3.57 23.19
C SER A 635 6.41 -4.93 23.11
N THR A 636 5.11 -4.92 22.79
CA THR A 636 4.35 -6.14 22.46
C THR A 636 4.94 -6.85 21.25
N ALA A 637 5.42 -6.11 20.24
CA ALA A 637 5.97 -6.68 19.01
C ALA A 637 7.28 -7.47 19.22
N GLU A 638 8.09 -7.08 20.20
CA GLU A 638 9.31 -7.81 20.56
C GLU A 638 8.96 -9.19 21.14
N VAL A 639 7.97 -9.24 22.04
CA VAL A 639 7.47 -10.48 22.63
C VAL A 639 6.79 -11.37 21.58
N GLU A 640 5.98 -10.78 20.71
CA GLU A 640 5.36 -11.48 19.56
C GLU A 640 6.42 -12.12 18.66
N SER A 641 7.47 -11.37 18.31
CA SER A 641 8.58 -11.87 17.48
C SER A 641 9.30 -13.02 18.17
N ALA A 642 9.59 -12.90 19.47
CA ALA A 642 10.22 -13.97 20.23
C ALA A 642 9.35 -15.23 20.30
N LEU A 643 8.02 -15.12 20.34
CA LEU A 643 7.12 -16.28 20.33
C LEU A 643 7.05 -16.95 18.94
N VAL A 644 6.96 -16.16 17.87
CA VAL A 644 6.83 -16.68 16.49
C VAL A 644 8.08 -17.43 16.03
N GLU A 645 9.25 -17.15 16.59
CA GLU A 645 10.47 -17.92 16.30
C GLU A 645 10.41 -19.39 16.76
N HIS A 646 9.49 -19.76 17.65
CA HIS A 646 9.32 -21.15 18.05
C HIS A 646 8.68 -21.96 16.90
N ALA A 647 9.25 -23.12 16.56
CA ALA A 647 8.82 -23.91 15.39
C ALA A 647 7.33 -24.29 15.40
N ALA A 648 6.74 -24.46 16.59
CA ALA A 648 5.31 -24.77 16.73
C ALA A 648 4.38 -23.57 16.49
N VAL A 649 4.87 -22.34 16.55
CA VAL A 649 4.03 -21.12 16.51
C VAL A 649 3.94 -20.61 15.07
N ALA A 650 2.72 -20.34 14.62
CA ALA A 650 2.41 -19.71 13.35
C ALA A 650 2.27 -18.19 13.50
N GLU A 651 1.53 -17.75 14.54
CA GLU A 651 1.27 -16.35 14.82
C GLU A 651 1.15 -16.12 16.32
N ALA A 652 1.48 -14.91 16.77
CA ALA A 652 1.30 -14.48 18.15
C ALA A 652 0.76 -13.05 18.20
N ALA A 653 -0.02 -12.76 19.24
CA ALA A 653 -0.44 -11.41 19.61
C ALA A 653 -0.29 -11.21 21.11
N VAL A 654 0.20 -10.04 21.51
CA VAL A 654 0.47 -9.74 22.92
C VAL A 654 -0.27 -8.47 23.33
N VAL A 655 -0.87 -8.48 24.52
CA VAL A 655 -1.61 -7.35 25.08
C VAL A 655 -1.33 -7.16 26.58
N SER A 656 -1.61 -5.95 27.10
CA SER A 656 -1.59 -5.70 28.55
C SER A 656 -2.73 -6.42 29.24
N HIS A 657 -2.40 -6.98 30.39
CA HIS A 657 -3.34 -7.33 31.43
C HIS A 657 -2.94 -6.65 32.74
N PRO A 658 -3.88 -6.09 33.53
CA PRO A 658 -3.58 -5.52 34.85
C PRO A 658 -2.93 -6.55 35.77
N HIS A 659 -1.98 -6.15 36.59
CA HIS A 659 -1.33 -7.05 37.55
C HIS A 659 -1.07 -6.32 38.88
N PRO A 660 -1.48 -6.89 40.03
CA PRO A 660 -1.43 -6.20 41.33
C PRO A 660 -0.01 -5.76 41.73
N LEU A 661 1.01 -6.56 41.44
CA LEU A 661 2.41 -6.24 41.75
C LEU A 661 3.16 -5.51 40.63
N LYS A 662 3.03 -5.96 39.38
CA LYS A 662 3.81 -5.45 38.24
C LYS A 662 3.22 -4.17 37.62
N GLY A 663 2.02 -3.76 38.04
CA GLY A 663 1.21 -2.75 37.35
C GLY A 663 0.50 -3.38 36.16
N GLU A 664 1.26 -3.73 35.12
CA GLU A 664 0.79 -4.52 33.97
C GLU A 664 1.61 -5.81 33.83
N CYS A 665 1.01 -6.81 33.18
CA CYS A 665 1.67 -8.04 32.77
C CYS A 665 1.31 -8.42 31.33
N LEU A 666 2.06 -9.39 30.79
CA LEU A 666 1.94 -9.85 29.41
C LEU A 666 0.90 -10.97 29.31
N TYR A 667 -0.12 -10.75 28.48
CA TYR A 667 -1.08 -11.77 28.06
C TYR A 667 -0.87 -12.07 26.58
N CYS A 668 -0.48 -13.31 26.27
CA CYS A 668 -0.11 -13.73 24.92
C CYS A 668 -1.17 -14.67 24.34
N PHE A 669 -1.56 -14.43 23.10
CA PHE A 669 -2.39 -15.33 22.29
C PHE A 669 -1.48 -15.97 21.25
N VAL A 670 -1.51 -17.30 21.13
CA VAL A 670 -0.67 -18.03 20.16
C VAL A 670 -1.50 -18.94 19.26
N THR A 671 -1.26 -18.84 17.97
CA THR A 671 -1.79 -19.75 16.95
C THR A 671 -0.68 -20.69 16.52
N LEU A 672 -0.95 -21.99 16.51
CA LEU A 672 0.03 -23.01 16.20
C LEU A 672 0.06 -23.36 14.70
N ARG A 673 1.20 -23.91 14.26
CA ARG A 673 1.32 -24.54 12.93
C ARG A 673 0.57 -25.87 12.92
N GLU A 674 0.16 -26.31 11.72
CA GLU A 674 -0.51 -27.59 11.54
C GLU A 674 0.38 -28.74 12.03
N GLY A 675 -0.23 -29.73 12.70
CA GLY A 675 0.48 -30.85 13.30
C GLY A 675 1.05 -30.60 14.71
N HIS A 676 0.88 -29.41 15.29
CA HIS A 676 1.27 -29.11 16.67
C HIS A 676 0.05 -28.98 17.60
N GLU A 677 0.16 -29.52 18.82
CA GLU A 677 -0.86 -29.41 19.86
C GLU A 677 -0.49 -28.40 20.95
N PHE A 678 -1.48 -27.67 21.44
CA PHE A 678 -1.27 -26.72 22.53
C PHE A 678 -1.28 -27.45 23.87
N THR A 679 -0.09 -27.61 24.46
CA THR A 679 0.11 -28.33 25.73
C THR A 679 0.72 -27.43 26.80
N LYS A 680 0.66 -27.87 28.06
CA LYS A 680 1.36 -27.20 29.16
C LYS A 680 2.87 -27.18 28.94
N ASN A 681 3.44 -28.26 28.41
CA ASN A 681 4.87 -28.33 28.11
C ASN A 681 5.26 -27.27 27.06
N LEU A 682 4.50 -27.15 25.97
CA LEU A 682 4.71 -26.11 24.97
C LEU A 682 4.57 -24.70 25.57
N THR A 683 3.63 -24.50 26.49
CA THR A 683 3.47 -23.22 27.19
C THR A 683 4.73 -22.84 28.00
N ASP A 684 5.30 -23.81 28.72
CA ASP A 684 6.52 -23.59 29.52
C ASP A 684 7.75 -23.36 28.63
N GLU A 685 7.85 -24.07 27.50
CA GLU A 685 8.87 -23.86 26.47
C GLU A 685 8.81 -22.44 25.89
N LEU A 686 7.61 -21.97 25.52
CA LEU A 686 7.41 -20.61 24.99
C LEU A 686 7.78 -19.53 26.01
N LYS A 687 7.40 -19.71 27.29
CA LYS A 687 7.80 -18.79 28.36
C LYS A 687 9.32 -18.74 28.54
N LYS A 688 9.97 -19.90 28.50
CA LYS A 688 11.44 -20.01 28.59
C LYS A 688 12.11 -19.30 27.40
N GLN A 689 11.61 -19.50 26.18
CA GLN A 689 12.15 -18.85 24.99
C GLN A 689 12.08 -17.33 25.06
N VAL A 690 10.95 -16.76 25.48
CA VAL A 690 10.83 -15.30 25.65
C VAL A 690 11.79 -14.79 26.73
N ARG A 691 11.91 -15.52 27.84
CA ARG A 691 12.83 -15.20 28.94
C ARG A 691 14.29 -15.20 28.48
N GLU A 692 14.70 -16.15 27.66
CA GLU A 692 16.08 -16.27 27.16
C GLU A 692 16.39 -15.21 26.10
N LYS A 693 15.44 -14.90 25.22
CA LYS A 693 15.63 -13.94 24.10
C LYS A 693 15.56 -12.49 24.53
N ILE A 694 14.62 -12.14 25.40
CA ILE A 694 14.35 -10.74 25.78
C ILE A 694 14.83 -10.50 27.20
N GLY A 695 14.44 -11.37 28.12
CA GLY A 695 14.84 -11.32 29.51
C GLY A 695 13.71 -11.71 30.47
N PRO A 696 14.03 -11.93 31.76
CA PRO A 696 13.06 -12.35 32.76
C PRO A 696 11.83 -11.43 32.88
N ILE A 697 12.01 -10.13 32.69
CA ILE A 697 10.94 -9.12 32.80
C ILE A 697 9.87 -9.25 31.71
N ALA A 698 10.23 -9.83 30.55
CA ALA A 698 9.33 -10.05 29.42
C ALA A 698 8.66 -11.42 29.43
N THR A 699 8.85 -12.23 30.49
CA THR A 699 8.25 -13.57 30.57
C THR A 699 6.72 -13.45 30.62
N PRO A 700 5.97 -14.09 29.71
CA PRO A 700 4.51 -14.05 29.72
C PRO A 700 3.91 -14.62 31.01
N ASP A 701 2.97 -13.90 31.59
CA ASP A 701 2.19 -14.40 32.73
C ASP A 701 1.13 -15.40 32.22
N TYR A 702 0.46 -15.05 31.12
CA TYR A 702 -0.57 -15.87 30.48
C TYR A 702 -0.22 -16.15 29.02
N ILE A 703 -0.40 -17.41 28.60
CA ILE A 703 -0.35 -17.82 27.20
C ILE A 703 -1.64 -18.60 26.91
N GLN A 704 -2.45 -18.06 26.01
CA GLN A 704 -3.72 -18.62 25.58
C GLN A 704 -3.59 -19.17 24.17
N TYR A 705 -4.14 -20.37 23.94
CA TYR A 705 -4.33 -20.88 22.59
C TYR A 705 -5.39 -20.09 21.84
N ALA A 706 -5.05 -19.65 20.64
CA ALA A 706 -5.94 -18.96 19.72
C ALA A 706 -5.95 -19.72 18.38
N PRO A 707 -7.05 -20.41 18.01
CA PRO A 707 -7.16 -21.09 16.73
C PRO A 707 -6.89 -20.16 15.53
N SER A 708 -7.29 -18.90 15.66
CA SER A 708 -6.87 -17.79 14.83
C SER A 708 -6.89 -16.49 15.65
N LEU A 709 -6.17 -15.47 15.19
CA LEU A 709 -6.20 -14.15 15.81
C LEU A 709 -7.30 -13.28 15.17
N PRO A 710 -7.99 -12.42 15.94
CA PRO A 710 -8.99 -11.52 15.39
C PRO A 710 -8.26 -10.45 14.58
N LYS A 711 -8.48 -10.47 13.26
CA LYS A 711 -7.84 -9.56 12.31
C LYS A 711 -8.88 -8.76 11.55
N THR A 712 -8.56 -7.51 11.26
CA THR A 712 -9.31 -6.74 10.27
C THR A 712 -9.21 -7.42 8.91
N ARG A 713 -10.09 -7.05 7.99
CA ARG A 713 -10.03 -7.54 6.60
C ARG A 713 -8.79 -7.05 5.82
N SER A 714 -8.05 -6.06 6.34
CA SER A 714 -6.71 -5.65 5.87
C SER A 714 -5.56 -6.44 6.51
N GLY A 715 -5.88 -7.41 7.38
CA GLY A 715 -4.93 -8.30 8.04
C GLY A 715 -4.46 -7.85 9.41
N LYS A 716 -4.74 -6.60 9.81
CA LYS A 716 -4.27 -6.05 11.08
C LYS A 716 -4.93 -6.74 12.28
N ILE A 717 -4.12 -7.28 13.19
CA ILE A 717 -4.61 -7.85 14.46
C ILE A 717 -5.31 -6.76 15.29
N THR A 718 -6.54 -7.03 15.73
CA THR A 718 -7.34 -6.09 16.54
C THR A 718 -7.01 -6.23 18.03
N ARG A 719 -5.85 -5.73 18.45
CA ARG A 719 -5.37 -5.79 19.85
C ARG A 719 -6.33 -5.17 20.88
N ARG A 720 -7.14 -4.19 20.47
CA ARG A 720 -8.24 -3.63 21.29
C ARG A 720 -9.22 -4.71 21.76
N ILE A 721 -9.59 -5.64 20.88
CA ILE A 721 -10.50 -6.75 21.19
C ILE A 721 -9.80 -7.76 22.09
N LEU A 722 -8.56 -8.13 21.77
CA LEU A 722 -7.75 -9.03 22.60
C LEU A 722 -7.54 -8.50 24.03
N ARG A 723 -7.32 -7.18 24.20
CA ARG A 723 -7.25 -6.53 25.52
C ARG A 723 -8.54 -6.70 26.33
N LYS A 724 -9.70 -6.56 25.68
CA LYS A 724 -11.01 -6.74 26.33
C LYS A 724 -11.24 -8.20 26.69
N ILE A 725 -10.92 -9.13 25.79
CA ILE A 725 -11.00 -10.58 26.05
C ILE A 725 -10.11 -10.97 27.23
N ALA A 726 -8.85 -10.52 27.25
CA ALA A 726 -7.92 -10.78 28.36
C ALA A 726 -8.48 -10.29 29.71
N LYS A 727 -9.20 -9.15 29.70
CA LYS A 727 -9.88 -8.57 30.88
C LYS A 727 -11.27 -9.14 31.16
N ASN A 728 -11.73 -10.11 30.38
CA ASN A 728 -13.08 -10.65 30.42
C ASN A 728 -14.21 -9.59 30.21
N ASP A 729 -13.92 -8.53 29.44
CA ASP A 729 -14.87 -7.47 29.09
C ASP A 729 -15.65 -7.85 27.82
N GLN A 730 -16.97 -8.02 27.97
CA GLN A 730 -17.87 -8.44 26.89
C GLN A 730 -18.30 -7.29 25.96
N ASP A 731 -18.10 -6.03 26.35
CA ASP A 731 -18.45 -4.88 25.51
C ASP A 731 -17.37 -4.63 24.46
N LEU A 732 -17.33 -5.42 23.39
CA LEU A 732 -16.27 -5.32 22.39
C LEU A 732 -16.39 -4.12 21.44
N GLY A 733 -17.44 -3.31 21.52
CA GLY A 733 -17.72 -2.25 20.55
C GLY A 733 -17.85 -2.77 19.11
N ASP A 734 -17.52 -1.95 18.10
CA ASP A 734 -17.64 -2.34 16.69
C ASP A 734 -16.61 -3.42 16.29
N ILE A 735 -17.12 -4.58 15.87
CA ILE A 735 -16.36 -5.75 15.39
C ILE A 735 -16.56 -6.02 13.89
N SER A 736 -17.30 -5.17 13.18
CA SER A 736 -17.64 -5.36 11.75
C SER A 736 -16.43 -5.42 10.83
N THR A 737 -15.34 -4.78 11.24
CA THR A 737 -14.09 -4.73 10.49
C THR A 737 -13.34 -6.07 10.46
N LEU A 738 -13.73 -7.04 11.31
CA LEU A 738 -13.10 -8.35 11.39
C LEU A 738 -13.33 -9.18 10.11
N ALA A 739 -12.31 -9.96 9.76
CA ALA A 739 -12.40 -10.94 8.68
C ALA A 739 -13.31 -12.10 9.07
N ASP A 740 -13.16 -12.59 10.30
CA ASP A 740 -13.97 -13.64 10.90
C ASP A 740 -14.39 -13.23 12.32
N PRO A 741 -15.65 -12.80 12.53
CA PRO A 741 -16.16 -12.48 13.86
C PRO A 741 -16.34 -13.72 14.77
N GLY A 742 -16.48 -14.93 14.20
CA GLY A 742 -16.76 -16.15 14.95
C GLY A 742 -15.65 -16.55 15.91
N ILE A 743 -14.42 -16.09 15.66
CA ILE A 743 -13.27 -16.32 16.53
C ILE A 743 -13.44 -15.75 17.94
N ILE A 744 -14.23 -14.68 18.10
CA ILE A 744 -14.40 -14.00 19.40
C ILE A 744 -14.93 -14.97 20.46
N GLN A 745 -15.95 -15.76 20.13
CA GLN A 745 -16.56 -16.68 21.08
C GLN A 745 -15.56 -17.76 21.50
N GLN A 746 -14.77 -18.27 20.56
CA GLN A 746 -13.74 -19.28 20.86
C GLN A 746 -12.65 -18.72 21.78
N LEU A 747 -12.27 -17.46 21.61
CA LEU A 747 -11.28 -16.80 22.46
C LEU A 747 -11.81 -16.54 23.88
N PHE A 748 -13.09 -16.23 24.06
CA PHE A 748 -13.67 -16.18 25.41
C PHE A 748 -13.73 -17.55 26.06
N ASN A 749 -14.13 -18.58 25.31
CA ASN A 749 -14.26 -19.95 25.83
C ASN A 749 -12.90 -20.56 26.24
N SER A 750 -11.81 -20.16 25.58
CA SER A 750 -10.44 -20.67 25.82
C SER A 750 -9.58 -19.75 26.71
N ARG A 751 -10.18 -18.72 27.33
CA ARG A 751 -9.47 -17.71 28.12
C ARG A 751 -8.77 -18.33 29.35
N CYS A 752 -7.49 -18.01 29.57
CA CYS A 752 -6.79 -18.39 30.80
C CYS A 752 -7.44 -17.77 32.04
N GLU A 753 -7.60 -18.52 33.12
CA GLU A 753 -8.02 -17.98 34.42
C GLU A 753 -6.99 -16.98 34.96
N THR A 754 -7.37 -15.70 35.01
CA THR A 754 -6.52 -14.61 35.48
C THR A 754 -6.81 -14.30 36.94
N LYS A 755 -5.77 -14.12 37.74
CA LYS A 755 -5.92 -13.57 39.10
C LYS A 755 -6.16 -12.05 38.99
N GLN A 756 -7.23 -11.55 39.62
CA GLN A 756 -7.50 -10.11 39.72
C GLN A 756 -6.62 -9.47 40.79
#